data_AF-A0A949FZ74-F1
#
_entry.id   AF-A0A949FZ74-F1
#
_cell.length_a   1.000
_cell.length_b   1.000
_cell.length_c   1.000
_cell.angle_alpha   90.00
_cell.angle_beta   90.00
_cell.angle_gamma   90.00
#
_symmetry.space_group_name_H-M   'P 1'
#
loop_
_entity.id
_entity.type
_entity.pdbx_description
1 polymer ?
#
loop_
_entity_poly.entity_id
_entity_poly.type
_entity_poly.pdbx_seq_one_letter_code
_entity_poly.pdbx_strand_id
1 'polypeptide(L)'
;MKAFCFAALFVIAAGQADATPPNIVVILADDLGFSDLGCYGGEIDTPHLDRLAAGGLRFTQGYNTARCWPTRAALLTGYYAQAVRRDALPGEHGGVKATRPAWARLLPELLAPAGYASYHSGKWHVDGDPREQGFVRSLDVVGTGQSNYFDATGVTEQGELLSDRPGFYTTTAIGDHAVKCLGEHAAAHPTGKPFFHYVPFTAPHFPLHAPQDLIEKYRERYRAGWDAVRRTRVDRINKLGIVTSPAAEPEGDVGPPYQPKPEVLARFGAGEVDRPVPWQSLTPEQREFQATKMAIHAALVEAMDHEVGRIIRQLEAMHALDDTLILFASDNGASAEIMIRGEGHDPAAALGSRKTFLCLGPGWSTCANAPFRRHKTWVHEGGIATPWIVHWPRGIAAKGGLRTQPVHVIDVVPTVLDLAKISPPHEHAGRPVPPMQGRSFARSLADPQAPPAHEALWWCHEGNRAVRNGDWKLVESKGSGWELYDLAKDRCETKNLAMAEPGRVKDLEAKWEAIAAECRARAANEAAQPKKAAVSRPNIIYVITDDQGYGDIAAHGNPVVKTPNLDRLHAESVRLTEFHASPTCSPTRAALMTGRHEFRSGVTHTIHERERLALSATTLPQLLKSAGYATGIFGKWHLGDEDAYQPGKRGFDRVFIHGGGGIGQSFPGSCGDAPGNTYFDPMIRSDGTFVKTKGYCTDVFFDAALDWIDKHRSRDEPFFCYLATNAPHAPYDCPPGSDTPYLATLEAAGIADAKQRDEIARFYGMIENIDTNVGRLVAKLDEWGLAEDTLVVFTSDNGTAAGHAVFNAGMRAQKGSPYRGGTRVPSFWRWKGHLPAGMDMPSLVAHIDVLPTLCDLAGVSIPEDVAGKIEGRSFALLVRGARIGWPDRPLVTHVGRWDRRKAADSAYRNCRIREGQWSLVNVKNRPDAWELYDIAADPGEKTDVAKEHPDVVKHLAAEYDAWWQSVQPDLVNEDLDGPVENPFKVAYVRQFGP
;
A
#
# COMPACT_ATOMS: atom_id res chain seq x y z
N MET A 1 -48.75 -34.22 62.91
CA MET A 1 -47.32 -34.39 63.29
C MET A 1 -46.49 -34.09 62.05
N LYS A 2 -45.76 -32.95 62.05
CA LYS A 2 -44.28 -32.82 62.08
C LYS A 2 -43.61 -33.30 60.78
N ALA A 3 -42.67 -32.61 60.12
CA ALA A 3 -42.01 -31.32 60.29
C ALA A 3 -41.07 -31.07 59.06
N PHE A 4 -40.74 -29.80 58.77
CA PHE A 4 -39.39 -29.20 58.51
C PHE A 4 -38.35 -29.96 57.62
N CYS A 5 -37.45 -29.36 56.82
CA CYS A 5 -37.15 -28.01 56.32
C CYS A 5 -35.77 -28.04 55.63
N PHE A 6 -35.50 -26.99 54.84
CA PHE A 6 -34.20 -26.37 54.46
C PHE A 6 -33.28 -26.92 53.35
N ALA A 7 -33.08 -26.00 52.41
CA ALA A 7 -32.09 -25.90 51.35
C ALA A 7 -30.73 -25.39 51.85
N ALA A 8 -29.67 -25.60 51.07
CA ALA A 8 -28.72 -24.57 50.64
C ALA A 8 -27.62 -25.16 49.73
N LEU A 9 -27.58 -24.71 48.47
CA LEU A 9 -26.37 -24.74 47.64
C LEU A 9 -25.32 -23.83 48.30
N PHE A 10 -24.15 -24.36 48.60
CA PHE A 10 -22.97 -23.54 48.83
C PHE A 10 -22.36 -23.14 47.49
N VAL A 11 -22.71 -21.95 47.03
CA VAL A 11 -21.85 -21.16 46.13
C VAL A 11 -20.64 -20.75 46.96
N ILE A 12 -19.50 -21.40 46.74
CA ILE A 12 -18.22 -20.81 47.13
C ILE A 12 -17.91 -19.77 46.06
N ALA A 13 -18.36 -18.54 46.32
CA ALA A 13 -17.81 -17.35 45.70
C ALA A 13 -16.38 -17.20 46.24
N ALA A 14 -15.42 -17.88 45.61
CA ALA A 14 -14.03 -17.46 45.68
C ALA A 14 -13.97 -16.16 44.88
N GLY A 15 -13.71 -15.05 45.57
CA GLY A 15 -13.45 -13.77 44.93
C GLY A 15 -12.27 -13.89 43.97
N GLN A 16 -12.55 -14.13 42.69
CA GLN A 16 -11.67 -13.72 41.62
C GLN A 16 -11.77 -12.20 41.60
N ALA A 17 -10.80 -11.53 42.23
CA ALA A 17 -10.52 -10.16 41.83
C ALA A 17 -10.38 -10.16 40.31
N ASP A 18 -11.17 -9.34 39.62
CA ASP A 18 -11.07 -9.10 38.18
C ASP A 18 -9.63 -8.70 37.87
N ALA A 19 -8.78 -9.68 37.53
CA ALA A 19 -7.40 -9.43 37.21
C ALA A 19 -7.37 -8.65 35.90
N THR A 20 -6.98 -7.38 35.99
CA THR A 20 -6.77 -6.47 34.87
C THR A 20 -5.82 -7.13 33.87
N PRO A 21 -6.14 -7.11 32.56
CA PRO A 21 -5.23 -7.59 31.52
C PRO A 21 -3.85 -6.90 31.63
N PRO A 22 -2.74 -7.63 31.45
CA PRO A 22 -1.41 -7.04 31.58
C PRO A 22 -1.11 -6.06 30.44
N ASN A 23 -0.29 -5.06 30.72
CA ASN A 23 0.40 -4.34 29.65
C ASN A 23 1.38 -5.29 28.95
N ILE A 24 1.66 -5.06 27.68
CA ILE A 24 2.53 -5.93 26.89
C ILE A 24 3.66 -5.10 26.28
N VAL A 25 4.91 -5.52 26.50
CA VAL A 25 6.08 -4.95 25.83
C VAL A 25 6.85 -6.09 25.17
N VAL A 26 7.01 -6.02 23.85
CA VAL A 26 7.85 -6.96 23.10
C VAL A 26 9.08 -6.23 22.60
N ILE A 27 10.24 -6.65 23.07
CA ILE A 27 11.55 -6.13 22.68
C ILE A 27 12.22 -7.17 21.79
N LEU A 28 12.64 -6.76 20.59
CA LEU A 28 13.23 -7.66 19.61
C LEU A 28 14.59 -7.15 19.16
N ALA A 29 15.65 -7.93 19.38
CA ALA A 29 16.98 -7.69 18.85
C ALA A 29 17.12 -8.27 17.43
N ASP A 30 17.95 -7.66 16.59
CA ASP A 30 18.13 -8.00 15.17
C ASP A 30 19.52 -8.62 14.97
N ASP A 31 19.58 -9.93 14.67
CA ASP A 31 20.81 -10.75 14.55
C ASP A 31 21.62 -10.95 15.85
N LEU A 32 21.01 -10.90 17.03
CA LEU A 32 21.72 -11.21 18.29
C LEU A 32 21.94 -12.72 18.45
N GLY A 33 23.17 -13.14 18.76
CA GLY A 33 23.49 -14.55 18.96
C GLY A 33 22.93 -15.13 20.26
N PHE A 34 22.73 -16.46 20.27
CA PHE A 34 22.21 -17.18 21.44
C PHE A 34 22.99 -16.94 22.74
N SER A 35 24.31 -16.76 22.64
CA SER A 35 25.22 -16.66 23.78
C SER A 35 25.82 -15.28 23.98
N ASP A 36 25.23 -14.24 23.37
CA ASP A 36 25.74 -12.87 23.52
C ASP A 36 25.42 -12.27 24.89
N LEU A 37 24.22 -12.55 25.43
CA LEU A 37 23.77 -12.01 26.71
C LEU A 37 24.42 -12.72 27.90
N GLY A 38 24.72 -11.98 28.96
CA GLY A 38 25.28 -12.52 30.20
C GLY A 38 24.43 -13.66 30.79
N CYS A 39 23.11 -13.48 30.84
CA CYS A 39 22.16 -14.48 31.31
C CYS A 39 21.99 -15.72 30.40
N TYR A 40 22.62 -15.72 29.23
CA TYR A 40 22.78 -16.86 28.31
C TYR A 40 24.27 -17.26 28.12
N GLY A 41 25.12 -16.89 29.07
CA GLY A 41 26.52 -17.34 29.13
C GLY A 41 27.53 -16.44 28.42
N GLY A 42 27.08 -15.32 27.86
CA GLY A 42 27.93 -14.31 27.25
C GLY A 42 28.77 -13.51 28.25
N GLU A 43 29.67 -12.72 27.70
CA GLU A 43 30.53 -11.78 28.42
C GLU A 43 30.25 -10.32 28.10
N ILE A 44 29.28 -10.02 27.24
CA ILE A 44 28.88 -8.65 26.93
C ILE A 44 28.12 -8.08 28.13
N ASP A 45 28.35 -6.82 28.46
CA ASP A 45 27.72 -6.19 29.61
C ASP A 45 26.25 -5.87 29.29
N THR A 46 25.34 -6.74 29.71
CA THR A 46 23.88 -6.60 29.51
C THR A 46 23.10 -6.61 30.83
N PRO A 47 23.42 -5.70 31.78
CA PRO A 47 22.88 -5.74 33.14
C PRO A 47 21.35 -5.60 33.20
N HIS A 48 20.71 -4.94 32.22
CA HIS A 48 19.26 -4.73 32.25
C HIS A 48 18.49 -5.97 31.79
N LEU A 49 18.93 -6.62 30.71
CA LEU A 49 18.39 -7.92 30.28
C LEU A 49 18.70 -9.01 31.32
N ASP A 50 19.88 -9.00 31.92
CA ASP A 50 20.24 -9.93 32.99
C ASP A 50 19.34 -9.75 34.22
N ARG A 51 19.00 -8.50 34.55
CA ARG A 51 18.02 -8.18 35.61
C ARG A 51 16.63 -8.71 35.27
N LEU A 52 16.14 -8.52 34.04
CA LEU A 52 14.85 -9.07 33.61
C LEU A 52 14.84 -10.61 33.70
N ALA A 53 15.92 -11.26 33.28
CA ALA A 53 16.07 -12.71 33.37
C ALA A 53 16.11 -13.19 34.83
N ALA A 54 16.85 -12.51 35.71
CA ALA A 54 16.91 -12.83 37.13
C ALA A 54 15.58 -12.62 37.86
N GLY A 55 14.80 -11.61 37.43
CA GLY A 55 13.45 -11.35 37.95
C GLY A 55 12.34 -12.19 37.32
N GLY A 56 12.62 -12.87 36.22
CA GLY A 56 11.63 -13.58 35.41
C GLY A 56 12.08 -14.98 34.98
N LEU A 57 11.84 -15.30 33.71
CA LEU A 57 12.08 -16.60 33.10
C LEU A 57 13.02 -16.51 31.90
N ARG A 58 13.76 -17.59 31.67
CA ARG A 58 14.52 -17.83 30.43
C ARG A 58 14.05 -19.12 29.76
N PHE A 59 13.73 -19.05 28.48
CA PHE A 59 13.43 -20.24 27.69
C PHE A 59 14.71 -20.77 27.05
N THR A 60 15.03 -22.05 27.30
CA THR A 60 16.23 -22.68 26.71
C THR A 60 16.01 -23.12 25.26
N GLN A 61 14.75 -23.09 24.81
CA GLN A 61 14.31 -23.54 23.49
C GLN A 61 13.28 -22.55 22.89
N GLY A 62 13.66 -21.27 22.81
CA GLY A 62 12.87 -20.23 22.16
C GLY A 62 13.25 -20.09 20.68
N TYR A 63 12.27 -20.20 19.79
CA TYR A 63 12.49 -20.36 18.36
C TYR A 63 11.93 -19.25 17.49
N ASN A 64 12.68 -18.93 16.44
CA ASN A 64 12.35 -18.00 15.38
C ASN A 64 12.38 -18.69 14.00
N THR A 65 12.31 -17.91 12.91
CA THR A 65 12.21 -18.43 11.53
C THR A 65 13.52 -18.44 10.73
N ALA A 66 14.67 -18.20 11.37
CA ALA A 66 16.01 -18.06 10.79
C ALA A 66 16.29 -16.75 10.04
N ARG A 67 15.30 -15.87 9.88
CA ARG A 67 15.46 -14.57 9.20
C ARG A 67 14.51 -13.51 9.79
N CYS A 68 14.89 -12.25 9.62
CA CYS A 68 14.23 -11.10 10.27
C CYS A 68 12.77 -10.87 9.84
N TRP A 69 12.49 -10.61 8.57
CA TRP A 69 11.12 -10.34 8.09
C TRP A 69 10.11 -11.51 8.32
N PRO A 70 10.46 -12.80 8.12
CA PRO A 70 9.51 -13.86 8.40
C PRO A 70 9.28 -14.03 9.90
N THR A 71 10.29 -13.79 10.74
CA THR A 71 10.14 -13.86 12.20
C THR A 71 9.20 -12.76 12.70
N ARG A 72 9.38 -11.52 12.24
CA ARG A 72 8.55 -10.37 12.65
C ARG A 72 7.10 -10.57 12.24
N ALA A 73 6.86 -11.08 11.04
CA ALA A 73 5.52 -11.44 10.58
C ALA A 73 4.89 -12.56 11.43
N ALA A 74 5.64 -13.63 11.71
CA ALA A 74 5.15 -14.75 12.52
C ALA A 74 4.84 -14.32 13.96
N LEU A 75 5.71 -13.50 14.56
CA LEU A 75 5.58 -12.94 15.91
C LEU A 75 4.31 -12.12 16.09
N LEU A 76 3.97 -11.29 15.09
CA LEU A 76 2.82 -10.39 15.19
C LEU A 76 1.52 -10.97 14.65
N THR A 77 1.53 -12.09 13.92
CA THR A 77 0.31 -12.71 13.37
C THR A 77 -0.12 -13.97 14.13
N GLY A 78 0.82 -14.73 14.68
CA GLY A 78 0.55 -16.05 15.26
C GLY A 78 0.46 -17.19 14.23
N TYR A 79 0.96 -16.97 13.01
CA TYR A 79 0.99 -17.95 11.92
C TYR A 79 2.41 -18.14 11.39
N TYR A 80 2.69 -19.32 10.82
CA TYR A 80 3.94 -19.48 10.07
C TYR A 80 4.00 -18.47 8.93
N ALA A 81 5.18 -17.88 8.69
CA ALA A 81 5.36 -16.80 7.72
C ALA A 81 4.89 -17.18 6.31
N GLN A 82 4.99 -18.46 5.95
CA GLN A 82 4.57 -19.04 4.68
C GLN A 82 3.05 -19.06 4.53
N ALA A 83 2.31 -19.36 5.61
CA ALA A 83 0.85 -19.33 5.61
C ALA A 83 0.30 -17.91 5.39
N VAL A 84 1.09 -16.89 5.74
CA VAL A 84 0.77 -15.47 5.54
C VAL A 84 1.61 -14.81 4.44
N ARG A 85 2.24 -15.59 3.55
CA ARG A 85 3.07 -15.12 2.41
C ARG A 85 4.29 -14.26 2.74
N ARG A 86 4.63 -14.09 4.02
CA ARG A 86 5.84 -13.37 4.46
C ARG A 86 7.10 -14.22 4.44
N ASP A 87 6.99 -15.46 3.99
CA ASP A 87 8.08 -16.24 3.44
C ASP A 87 7.55 -17.14 2.32
N ALA A 88 8.43 -17.69 1.50
CA ALA A 88 8.06 -18.54 0.37
C ALA A 88 8.31 -20.02 0.67
N LEU A 89 7.35 -20.87 0.28
CA LEU A 89 7.61 -22.29 0.03
C LEU A 89 8.25 -22.43 -1.37
N PRO A 90 9.02 -23.50 -1.64
CA PRO A 90 9.56 -23.74 -2.97
C PRO A 90 8.47 -23.74 -4.05
N GLY A 91 8.63 -22.86 -5.05
CA GLY A 91 7.68 -22.71 -6.17
C GLY A 91 6.46 -21.84 -5.88
N GLU A 92 6.32 -21.30 -4.66
CA GLU A 92 5.16 -20.50 -4.25
C GLU A 92 5.47 -19.00 -4.16
N HIS A 93 4.44 -18.16 -4.26
CA HIS A 93 4.56 -16.72 -4.06
C HIS A 93 4.65 -16.37 -2.57
N GLY A 94 5.68 -15.61 -2.19
CA GLY A 94 5.89 -15.11 -0.85
C GLY A 94 7.21 -14.37 -0.72
N GLY A 95 7.54 -13.93 0.50
CA GLY A 95 8.82 -13.31 0.84
C GLY A 95 8.71 -11.85 1.25
N VAL A 96 9.85 -11.16 1.33
CA VAL A 96 9.95 -9.81 1.93
C VAL A 96 9.09 -8.75 1.24
N LYS A 97 8.76 -8.92 -0.05
CA LYS A 97 7.93 -7.98 -0.83
C LYS A 97 6.45 -8.39 -0.92
N ALA A 98 6.07 -9.57 -0.45
CA ALA A 98 4.70 -10.08 -0.61
C ALA A 98 3.76 -9.55 0.48
N THR A 99 2.55 -9.14 0.13
CA THR A 99 1.57 -8.69 1.12
C THR A 99 0.93 -9.87 1.85
N ARG A 100 0.68 -9.70 3.16
CA ARG A 100 -0.07 -10.68 3.95
C ARG A 100 -1.52 -10.77 3.47
N PRO A 101 -2.15 -11.95 3.58
CA PRO A 101 -3.59 -12.05 3.40
C PRO A 101 -4.36 -11.16 4.37
N ALA A 102 -5.46 -10.55 3.94
CA ALA A 102 -6.22 -9.61 4.76
C ALA A 102 -6.81 -10.24 6.06
N TRP A 103 -7.00 -11.56 6.09
CA TRP A 103 -7.44 -12.27 7.30
C TRP A 103 -6.35 -12.39 8.37
N ALA A 104 -5.08 -12.30 7.97
CA ALA A 104 -3.95 -12.34 8.88
C ALA A 104 -3.82 -10.94 9.49
N ARG A 105 -4.53 -10.65 10.58
CA ARG A 105 -4.39 -9.37 11.28
C ARG A 105 -3.21 -9.40 12.23
N LEU A 106 -2.63 -8.23 12.51
CA LEU A 106 -1.55 -8.13 13.49
C LEU A 106 -2.10 -8.01 14.91
N LEU A 107 -1.32 -8.47 15.89
CA LEU A 107 -1.61 -8.37 17.32
C LEU A 107 -2.20 -7.02 17.78
N PRO A 108 -1.65 -5.83 17.43
CA PRO A 108 -2.25 -4.54 17.82
C PRO A 108 -3.71 -4.39 17.39
N GLU A 109 -4.07 -4.89 16.22
CA GLU A 109 -5.43 -4.87 15.70
C GLU A 109 -6.37 -5.83 16.45
N LEU A 110 -5.82 -6.95 16.93
CA LEU A 110 -6.54 -7.95 17.73
C LEU A 110 -6.74 -7.47 19.18
N LEU A 111 -5.84 -6.63 19.69
CA LEU A 111 -5.91 -6.03 21.02
C LEU A 111 -6.80 -4.77 21.08
N ALA A 112 -6.96 -4.06 19.96
CA ALA A 112 -7.72 -2.81 19.91
C ALA A 112 -9.17 -2.91 20.43
N PRO A 113 -9.96 -3.97 20.13
CA PRO A 113 -11.31 -4.12 20.68
C PRO A 113 -11.34 -4.27 22.21
N ALA A 114 -10.23 -4.73 22.82
CA ALA A 114 -10.08 -4.83 24.27
C ALA A 114 -9.52 -3.53 24.90
N GLY A 115 -9.45 -2.44 24.13
CA GLY A 115 -9.09 -1.12 24.63
C GLY A 115 -7.59 -0.86 24.75
N TYR A 116 -6.72 -1.72 24.20
CA TYR A 116 -5.28 -1.48 24.19
C TYR A 116 -4.90 -0.27 23.33
N ALA A 117 -3.99 0.56 23.82
CA ALA A 117 -3.25 1.48 22.97
C ALA A 117 -1.96 0.80 22.48
N SER A 118 -1.72 0.81 21.18
CA SER A 118 -0.56 0.11 20.59
C SER A 118 0.49 1.07 20.05
N TYR A 119 1.76 0.85 20.40
CA TYR A 119 2.90 1.69 20.00
C TYR A 119 3.99 0.86 19.31
N HIS A 120 4.61 1.45 18.28
CA HIS A 120 5.72 0.85 17.53
C HIS A 120 6.97 1.74 17.62
N SER A 121 8.15 1.17 17.84
CA SER A 121 9.40 1.91 17.93
C SER A 121 10.56 1.08 17.38
N GLY A 122 10.89 1.26 16.10
CA GLY A 122 12.09 0.69 15.49
C GLY A 122 11.85 0.07 14.11
N LYS A 123 12.59 -1.01 13.81
CA LYS A 123 12.59 -1.68 12.51
C LYS A 123 11.28 -2.44 12.28
N TRP A 124 10.48 -2.00 11.31
CA TRP A 124 9.23 -2.68 10.96
C TRP A 124 9.44 -4.02 10.26
N HIS A 125 9.87 -3.99 9.00
CA HIS A 125 10.21 -5.16 8.18
C HIS A 125 9.14 -6.28 8.11
N VAL A 126 7.85 -5.92 8.23
CA VAL A 126 6.70 -6.80 7.97
C VAL A 126 6.08 -6.43 6.61
N ASP A 127 4.94 -5.78 6.54
CA ASP A 127 4.35 -5.21 5.32
C ASP A 127 3.40 -4.06 5.69
N GLY A 128 3.15 -3.15 4.76
CA GLY A 128 2.32 -1.96 5.00
C GLY A 128 2.92 -0.99 6.02
N ASP A 129 2.16 0.08 6.31
CA ASP A 129 2.51 1.07 7.32
C ASP A 129 2.07 0.60 8.72
N PRO A 130 2.95 0.59 9.74
CA PRO A 130 2.57 0.24 11.12
C PRO A 130 1.31 0.98 11.62
N ARG A 131 1.11 2.24 11.21
CA ARG A 131 -0.02 3.08 11.64
C ARG A 131 -1.35 2.56 11.14
N GLU A 132 -1.37 2.00 9.94
CA GLU A 132 -2.54 1.37 9.35
C GLU A 132 -2.80 -0.03 9.92
N GLN A 133 -1.80 -0.59 10.62
CA GLN A 133 -1.84 -1.91 11.25
C GLN A 133 -2.12 -1.83 12.75
N GLY A 134 -2.78 -0.76 13.21
CA GLY A 134 -3.27 -0.61 14.58
C GLY A 134 -2.31 0.06 15.57
N PHE A 135 -1.13 0.53 15.14
CA PHE A 135 -0.23 1.30 15.99
C PHE A 135 -0.58 2.80 15.97
N VAL A 136 -1.00 3.37 17.11
CA VAL A 136 -1.40 4.79 17.20
C VAL A 136 -0.22 5.75 17.22
N ARG A 137 0.97 5.25 17.55
CA ARG A 137 2.25 5.95 17.34
C ARG A 137 3.28 4.99 16.76
N SER A 138 4.06 5.47 15.81
CA SER A 138 5.13 4.71 15.19
C SER A 138 6.37 5.57 14.97
N LEU A 139 7.52 5.04 15.38
CA LEU A 139 8.81 5.37 14.79
C LEU A 139 9.25 4.16 13.96
N ASP A 140 9.49 4.37 12.67
CA ASP A 140 9.89 3.31 11.73
C ASP A 140 11.31 3.54 11.20
N VAL A 141 12.07 2.45 11.09
CA VAL A 141 13.44 2.44 10.57
C VAL A 141 13.47 1.60 9.28
N VAL A 142 13.60 2.28 8.15
CA VAL A 142 13.49 1.70 6.80
C VAL A 142 14.64 2.11 5.89
N GLY A 143 14.87 1.32 4.84
CA GLY A 143 15.85 1.64 3.81
C GLY A 143 17.25 1.90 4.38
N THR A 144 17.78 3.09 4.14
CA THR A 144 19.12 3.51 4.57
C THR A 144 19.28 3.55 6.09
N GLY A 145 18.20 3.77 6.85
CA GLY A 145 18.21 3.78 8.32
C GLY A 145 18.47 2.39 8.94
N GLN A 146 18.22 1.31 8.20
CA GLN A 146 18.63 -0.04 8.60
C GLN A 146 20.11 -0.33 8.28
N SER A 147 20.75 0.56 7.53
CA SER A 147 22.13 0.40 7.02
C SER A 147 23.07 1.50 7.51
N ASN A 148 22.65 2.33 8.47
CA ASN A 148 23.46 3.37 9.08
C ASN A 148 22.85 3.76 10.44
N TYR A 149 23.68 3.74 11.49
CA TYR A 149 23.22 4.06 12.84
C TYR A 149 23.42 5.53 13.22
N PHE A 150 24.19 6.32 12.47
CA PHE A 150 24.68 7.63 12.91
C PHE A 150 24.02 8.83 12.23
N ASP A 151 23.01 8.60 11.40
CA ASP A 151 22.17 9.69 10.87
C ASP A 151 20.71 9.25 10.78
N ALA A 152 19.82 10.23 10.70
CA ALA A 152 18.38 10.03 10.72
C ALA A 152 17.80 9.59 9.36
N THR A 153 18.63 9.34 8.35
CA THR A 153 18.14 8.97 7.01
C THR A 153 17.37 7.66 7.11
N GLY A 154 16.13 7.62 6.60
CA GLY A 154 15.28 6.42 6.66
C GLY A 154 14.70 6.14 8.05
N VAL A 155 14.80 7.06 9.01
CA VAL A 155 14.12 6.99 10.32
C VAL A 155 12.97 7.99 10.32
N THR A 156 11.73 7.50 10.42
CA THR A 156 10.53 8.34 10.41
C THR A 156 9.78 8.25 11.73
N GLU A 157 9.25 9.37 12.24
CA GLU A 157 8.30 9.43 13.35
C GLU A 157 6.96 9.91 12.80
N GLN A 158 5.88 9.13 12.99
CA GLN A 158 4.56 9.40 12.40
C GLN A 158 4.57 9.59 10.87
N GLY A 159 5.49 8.95 10.16
CA GLY A 159 5.63 9.08 8.70
C GLY A 159 6.48 10.28 8.26
N GLU A 160 6.90 11.14 9.17
CA GLU A 160 7.78 12.27 8.90
C GLU A 160 9.24 11.90 9.19
N LEU A 161 10.16 12.27 8.31
CA LEU A 161 11.59 12.01 8.51
C LEU A 161 12.10 12.74 9.75
N LEU A 162 12.79 12.02 10.65
CA LEU A 162 13.45 12.67 11.78
C LEU A 162 14.55 13.61 11.28
N SER A 163 14.65 14.77 11.92
CA SER A 163 15.73 15.70 11.62
C SER A 163 17.07 15.12 12.08
N ASP A 164 18.06 15.16 11.19
CA ASP A 164 19.43 14.84 11.57
C ASP A 164 19.93 15.83 12.63
N ARG A 165 20.63 15.32 13.64
CA ARG A 165 21.12 16.12 14.76
C ARG A 165 22.51 15.66 15.17
N PRO A 166 23.40 16.56 15.63
CA PRO A 166 24.70 16.16 16.16
C PRO A 166 24.56 15.07 17.22
N GLY A 167 25.27 13.96 17.04
CA GLY A 167 25.20 12.81 17.95
C GLY A 167 23.97 11.92 17.77
N PHE A 168 23.28 11.99 16.63
CA PHE A 168 22.22 11.03 16.31
C PHE A 168 22.74 9.59 16.38
N TYR A 169 21.97 8.72 17.03
CA TYR A 169 22.22 7.28 17.04
C TYR A 169 20.88 6.53 16.98
N THR A 170 20.67 5.68 15.97
CA THR A 170 19.38 5.01 15.71
C THR A 170 18.89 4.21 16.92
N THR A 171 19.78 3.47 17.60
CA THR A 171 19.43 2.72 18.83
C THR A 171 18.85 3.63 19.91
N THR A 172 19.47 4.80 20.13
CA THR A 172 19.00 5.79 21.10
C THR A 172 17.70 6.45 20.64
N ALA A 173 17.52 6.72 19.34
CA ALA A 173 16.28 7.26 18.82
C ALA A 173 15.08 6.30 19.03
N ILE A 174 15.31 5.00 18.87
CA ILE A 174 14.31 3.95 19.19
C ILE A 174 13.96 3.99 20.67
N GLY A 175 14.96 4.04 21.56
CA GLY A 175 14.76 4.13 23.01
C GLY A 175 14.06 5.41 23.45
N ASP A 176 14.44 6.56 22.87
CA ASP A 176 13.82 7.88 23.09
C ASP A 176 12.32 7.83 22.76
N HIS A 177 11.96 7.34 21.57
CA HIS A 177 10.57 7.25 21.15
C HIS A 177 9.78 6.25 22.00
N ALA A 178 10.40 5.12 22.39
CA ALA A 178 9.74 4.15 23.26
C ALA A 178 9.41 4.75 24.63
N VAL A 179 10.37 5.41 25.28
CA VAL A 179 10.18 6.09 26.56
C VAL A 179 9.14 7.21 26.44
N LYS A 180 9.18 7.99 25.35
CA LYS A 180 8.22 9.05 25.05
C LYS A 180 6.79 8.50 24.96
N CYS A 181 6.56 7.43 24.20
CA CYS A 181 5.23 6.83 24.07
C CYS A 181 4.68 6.37 25.43
N LEU A 182 5.50 5.72 26.26
CA LEU A 182 5.10 5.26 27.59
C LEU A 182 4.81 6.43 28.54
N GLY A 183 5.62 7.49 28.51
CA GLY A 183 5.39 8.71 29.30
C GLY A 183 4.10 9.44 28.90
N GLU A 184 3.88 9.61 27.59
CA GLU A 184 2.64 10.19 27.06
C GLU A 184 1.41 9.34 27.39
N HIS A 185 1.54 8.01 27.30
CA HIS A 185 0.48 7.08 27.70
C HIS A 185 0.10 7.26 29.17
N ALA A 186 1.09 7.27 30.06
CA ALA A 186 0.88 7.46 31.50
C ALA A 186 0.16 8.79 31.79
N ALA A 187 0.55 9.86 31.10
CA ALA A 187 -0.07 11.18 31.25
C ALA A 187 -1.51 11.24 30.71
N ALA A 188 -1.77 10.61 29.56
CA ALA A 188 -3.08 10.63 28.91
C ALA A 188 -4.10 9.67 29.56
N HIS A 189 -3.63 8.63 30.25
CA HIS A 189 -4.47 7.57 30.80
C HIS A 189 -4.19 7.31 32.30
N PRO A 190 -4.36 8.31 33.18
CA PRO A 190 -4.05 8.18 34.61
C PRO A 190 -4.93 7.14 35.33
N THR A 191 -6.05 6.73 34.71
CA THR A 191 -6.98 5.71 35.22
C THR A 191 -6.67 4.28 34.74
N GLY A 192 -5.56 4.05 34.03
CA GLY A 192 -5.02 2.71 33.76
C GLY A 192 -5.54 2.00 32.50
N LYS A 193 -5.41 2.63 31.33
CA LYS A 193 -5.66 1.97 30.03
C LYS A 193 -4.52 0.97 29.74
N PRO A 194 -4.78 -0.26 29.25
CA PRO A 194 -3.70 -1.17 28.89
C PRO A 194 -2.98 -0.72 27.61
N PHE A 195 -1.71 -1.11 27.45
CA PHE A 195 -0.96 -0.85 26.23
C PHE A 195 -0.20 -2.06 25.71
N PHE A 196 0.06 -2.04 24.40
CA PHE A 196 0.98 -2.93 23.71
C PHE A 196 2.10 -2.11 23.07
N HIS A 197 3.35 -2.40 23.39
CA HIS A 197 4.50 -1.72 22.81
C HIS A 197 5.42 -2.71 22.12
N TYR A 198 5.56 -2.58 20.81
CA TYR A 198 6.53 -3.33 20.02
C TYR A 198 7.79 -2.49 19.79
N VAL A 199 8.92 -2.94 20.32
CA VAL A 199 10.23 -2.25 20.28
C VAL A 199 11.26 -3.12 19.55
N PRO A 200 11.17 -3.20 18.21
CA PRO A 200 12.16 -3.92 17.40
C PRO A 200 13.40 -3.05 17.12
N PHE A 201 14.49 -3.29 17.86
CA PHE A 201 15.77 -2.66 17.57
C PHE A 201 16.33 -3.09 16.20
N THR A 202 17.21 -2.26 15.63
CA THR A 202 18.13 -2.65 14.55
C THR A 202 19.40 -3.28 15.09
N ALA A 203 19.78 -3.00 16.34
CA ALA A 203 20.96 -3.58 16.94
C ALA A 203 20.78 -5.07 17.29
N PRO A 204 21.84 -5.90 17.18
CA PRO A 204 23.19 -5.59 16.70
C PRO A 204 23.44 -5.87 15.19
N HIS A 205 22.42 -5.73 14.33
CA HIS A 205 22.53 -5.99 12.88
C HIS A 205 23.61 -5.10 12.22
N PHE A 206 24.20 -5.60 11.13
CA PHE A 206 25.16 -4.85 10.35
C PHE A 206 24.54 -3.60 9.67
N PRO A 207 25.33 -2.58 9.30
CA PRO A 207 26.75 -2.46 9.56
C PRO A 207 27.04 -2.32 11.06
N LEU A 208 28.14 -2.91 11.50
CA LEU A 208 28.59 -2.82 12.88
C LEU A 208 29.01 -1.37 13.16
N HIS A 209 28.13 -0.61 13.80
CA HIS A 209 28.29 0.81 14.13
C HIS A 209 27.98 1.05 15.61
N ALA A 210 28.95 1.55 16.36
CA ALA A 210 28.77 1.88 17.77
C ALA A 210 29.59 3.11 18.17
N PRO A 211 29.17 3.86 19.21
CA PRO A 211 29.98 4.91 19.81
C PRO A 211 31.40 4.44 20.13
N GLN A 212 32.39 5.26 19.79
CA GLN A 212 33.82 4.86 19.84
C GLN A 212 34.32 4.59 21.27
N ASP A 213 33.78 5.29 22.25
CA ASP A 213 34.03 5.09 23.68
C ASP A 213 33.51 3.72 24.16
N LEU A 214 32.33 3.30 23.69
CA LEU A 214 31.81 1.95 23.97
C LEU A 214 32.65 0.87 23.29
N ILE A 215 33.12 1.09 22.06
CA ILE A 215 34.01 0.14 21.36
C ILE A 215 35.30 -0.07 22.16
N GLU A 216 35.91 1.01 22.67
CA GLU A 216 37.18 0.96 23.40
C GLU A 216 37.12 0.04 24.63
N LYS A 217 35.99 0.04 25.34
CA LYS A 217 35.73 -0.82 26.51
C LYS A 217 35.94 -2.32 26.23
N TYR A 218 35.71 -2.74 24.98
CA TYR A 218 35.72 -4.14 24.57
C TYR A 218 36.96 -4.57 23.78
N ARG A 219 37.79 -3.65 23.27
CA ARG A 219 38.91 -3.99 22.36
C ARG A 219 39.82 -5.07 22.91
N GLU A 220 40.32 -4.91 24.13
CA GLU A 220 41.25 -5.86 24.74
C GLU A 220 40.59 -7.22 25.05
N ARG A 221 39.28 -7.24 25.32
CA ARG A 221 38.54 -8.47 25.68
C ARG A 221 38.57 -9.50 24.55
N TYR A 222 38.46 -9.04 23.29
CA TYR A 222 38.31 -9.92 22.13
C TYR A 222 39.61 -10.29 21.42
N ARG A 223 40.76 -9.77 21.85
CA ARG A 223 42.09 -10.23 21.39
C ARG A 223 42.37 -11.69 21.75
N ALA A 224 41.66 -12.24 22.75
CA ALA A 224 41.69 -13.66 23.09
C ALA A 224 41.25 -14.58 21.93
N GLY A 225 40.43 -14.06 21.00
CA GLY A 225 39.97 -14.77 19.82
C GLY A 225 38.73 -15.64 20.02
N TRP A 226 38.02 -15.90 18.93
CA TRP A 226 36.73 -16.59 18.95
C TRP A 226 36.81 -18.00 19.55
N ASP A 227 37.93 -18.73 19.41
CA ASP A 227 38.05 -20.08 19.98
C ASP A 227 38.02 -20.06 21.51
N ALA A 228 38.72 -19.11 22.13
CA ALA A 228 38.79 -18.99 23.58
C ALA A 228 37.49 -18.44 24.17
N VAL A 229 36.91 -17.43 23.52
CA VAL A 229 35.62 -16.84 23.93
C VAL A 229 34.51 -17.89 23.79
N ARG A 230 34.44 -18.60 22.67
CA ARG A 230 33.45 -19.66 22.44
C ARG A 230 33.51 -20.75 23.51
N ARG A 231 34.70 -21.27 23.84
CA ARG A 231 34.85 -22.25 24.94
C ARG A 231 34.31 -21.70 26.25
N THR A 232 34.63 -20.45 26.57
CA THR A 232 34.14 -19.78 27.80
C THR A 232 32.62 -19.68 27.82
N ARG A 233 32.00 -19.33 26.68
CA ARG A 233 30.53 -19.25 26.55
C ARG A 233 29.89 -20.62 26.72
N VAL A 234 30.41 -21.65 26.06
CA VAL A 234 29.93 -23.04 26.22
C VAL A 234 30.02 -23.50 27.68
N ASP A 235 31.15 -23.26 28.35
CA ASP A 235 31.31 -23.60 29.76
C ASP A 235 30.30 -22.88 30.67
N ARG A 236 30.01 -21.61 30.40
CA ARG A 236 29.02 -20.83 31.15
C ARG A 236 27.59 -21.33 30.89
N ILE A 237 27.24 -21.62 29.65
CA ILE A 237 25.93 -22.18 29.25
C ILE A 237 25.69 -23.52 29.94
N ASN A 238 26.71 -24.40 29.95
CA ASN A 238 26.67 -25.68 30.65
C ASN A 238 26.46 -25.50 32.15
N LYS A 239 27.19 -24.57 32.78
CA LYS A 239 27.03 -24.24 34.22
C LYS A 239 25.67 -23.67 34.56
N LEU A 240 25.06 -22.92 33.63
CA LEU A 240 23.70 -22.38 33.78
C LEU A 240 22.61 -23.44 33.55
N GLY A 241 22.94 -24.61 33.02
CA GLY A 241 21.97 -25.69 32.73
C GLY A 241 21.06 -25.39 31.54
N ILE A 242 21.44 -24.46 30.67
CA ILE A 242 20.63 -24.06 29.51
C ILE A 242 20.76 -25.08 28.36
N VAL A 243 22.00 -25.47 28.05
CA VAL A 243 22.35 -26.59 27.16
C VAL A 243 23.43 -27.37 27.86
N THR A 244 23.32 -28.70 27.88
CA THR A 244 24.30 -29.59 28.54
C THR A 244 24.85 -30.67 27.60
N SER A 245 24.32 -30.77 26.37
CA SER A 245 24.86 -31.65 25.34
C SER A 245 26.21 -31.12 24.81
N PRO A 246 27.05 -31.99 24.19
CA PRO A 246 28.26 -31.56 23.52
C PRO A 246 28.00 -30.40 22.55
N ALA A 247 28.87 -29.41 22.53
CA ALA A 247 28.77 -28.30 21.58
C ALA A 247 29.10 -28.78 20.16
N ALA A 248 28.48 -28.17 19.16
CA ALA A 248 28.90 -28.38 17.77
C ALA A 248 30.35 -27.88 17.58
N GLU A 249 31.13 -28.54 16.75
CA GLU A 249 32.42 -27.99 16.32
C GLU A 249 32.20 -26.90 15.26
N PRO A 250 33.05 -25.86 15.20
CA PRO A 250 33.02 -24.90 14.11
C PRO A 250 33.15 -25.59 12.74
N GLU A 251 32.22 -25.32 11.83
CA GLU A 251 32.25 -25.85 10.47
C GLU A 251 33.20 -25.00 9.61
N GLY A 252 34.47 -25.43 9.49
CA GLY A 252 35.54 -24.65 8.86
C GLY A 252 35.33 -24.31 7.38
N ASP A 253 34.42 -24.99 6.70
CA ASP A 253 34.03 -24.78 5.31
C ASP A 253 32.77 -23.91 5.14
N VAL A 254 32.02 -23.65 6.23
CA VAL A 254 30.81 -22.83 6.22
C VAL A 254 31.18 -21.35 6.40
N GLY A 255 30.78 -20.54 5.42
CA GLY A 255 31.03 -19.09 5.40
C GLY A 255 29.74 -18.28 5.35
N PRO A 256 29.77 -17.05 4.80
CA PRO A 256 28.55 -16.30 4.51
C PRO A 256 27.58 -17.10 3.61
N PRO A 257 26.27 -16.79 3.61
CA PRO A 257 25.26 -17.50 2.80
C PRO A 257 25.42 -17.33 1.28
N TYR A 258 26.45 -16.59 0.85
CA TYR A 258 26.90 -16.42 -0.53
C TYR A 258 28.40 -16.69 -0.61
N GLN A 259 28.90 -17.09 -1.79
CA GLN A 259 30.34 -17.28 -1.99
C GLN A 259 30.96 -16.01 -2.57
N PRO A 260 31.77 -15.25 -1.80
CA PRO A 260 32.47 -14.09 -2.34
C PRO A 260 33.53 -14.53 -3.35
N LYS A 261 33.63 -13.84 -4.49
CA LYS A 261 34.72 -14.08 -5.46
C LYS A 261 36.06 -13.62 -4.88
N PRO A 262 37.20 -14.25 -5.23
CA PRO A 262 38.51 -13.85 -4.73
C PRO A 262 38.82 -12.36 -4.93
N GLU A 263 38.47 -11.78 -6.09
CA GLU A 263 38.66 -10.36 -6.34
C GLU A 263 37.80 -9.45 -5.46
N VAL A 264 36.64 -9.94 -4.99
CA VAL A 264 35.77 -9.20 -4.06
C VAL A 264 36.36 -9.23 -2.65
N LEU A 265 36.83 -10.41 -2.21
CA LEU A 265 37.49 -10.57 -0.92
C LEU A 265 38.76 -9.72 -0.82
N ALA A 266 39.56 -9.66 -1.88
CA ALA A 266 40.75 -8.79 -1.94
C ALA A 266 40.42 -7.30 -1.75
N ARG A 267 39.23 -6.86 -2.15
CA ARG A 267 38.76 -5.46 -1.98
C ARG A 267 38.26 -5.16 -0.57
N PHE A 268 38.08 -6.17 0.29
CA PHE A 268 37.68 -5.99 1.69
C PHE A 268 38.87 -5.69 2.62
N GLY A 269 40.10 -5.92 2.13
CA GLY A 269 41.33 -5.75 2.87
C GLY A 269 41.86 -7.04 3.47
N ALA A 270 43.15 -7.08 3.78
CA ALA A 270 43.86 -8.28 4.23
C ALA A 270 43.42 -8.79 5.62
N GLY A 271 42.75 -7.94 6.41
CA GLY A 271 42.20 -8.30 7.72
C GLY A 271 40.88 -9.10 7.70
N GLU A 272 40.14 -9.10 6.59
CA GLU A 272 38.85 -9.79 6.49
C GLU A 272 39.03 -11.30 6.23
N VAL A 273 38.13 -12.11 6.79
CA VAL A 273 38.12 -13.58 6.63
C VAL A 273 36.71 -14.08 6.39
N ASP A 274 36.57 -15.06 5.51
CA ASP A 274 35.27 -15.61 5.08
C ASP A 274 34.98 -17.01 5.66
N ARG A 275 35.83 -17.51 6.57
CA ARG A 275 35.67 -18.82 7.22
C ARG A 275 36.05 -18.77 8.70
N PRO A 276 35.43 -19.61 9.56
CA PRO A 276 35.71 -19.71 10.99
C PRO A 276 36.95 -20.60 11.23
N VAL A 277 38.09 -20.22 10.65
CA VAL A 277 39.35 -20.96 10.80
C VAL A 277 39.86 -20.89 12.26
N PRO A 278 40.75 -21.80 12.70
CA PRO A 278 41.36 -21.68 14.03
C PRO A 278 42.00 -20.31 14.23
N TRP A 279 41.74 -19.65 15.38
CA TRP A 279 42.19 -18.28 15.63
C TRP A 279 43.71 -18.10 15.46
N GLN A 280 44.47 -19.13 15.82
CA GLN A 280 45.93 -19.12 15.75
C GLN A 280 46.46 -19.18 14.31
N SER A 281 45.67 -19.60 13.32
CA SER A 281 46.09 -19.59 11.91
C SER A 281 45.93 -18.23 11.24
N LEU A 282 45.27 -17.27 11.88
CA LEU A 282 45.11 -15.92 11.36
C LEU A 282 46.44 -15.15 11.38
N THR A 283 46.59 -14.18 10.48
CA THR A 283 47.70 -13.21 10.57
C THR A 283 47.50 -12.24 11.74
N PRO A 284 48.55 -11.54 12.21
CA PRO A 284 48.38 -10.49 13.23
C PRO A 284 47.35 -9.42 12.83
N GLU A 285 47.34 -9.00 11.56
CA GLU A 285 46.38 -8.02 11.02
C GLU A 285 44.95 -8.54 11.05
N GLN A 286 44.73 -9.80 10.64
CA GLN A 286 43.42 -10.45 10.71
C GLN A 286 42.93 -10.55 12.15
N ARG A 287 43.79 -10.95 13.10
CA ARG A 287 43.40 -11.03 14.52
C ARG A 287 42.94 -9.69 15.09
N GLU A 288 43.67 -8.61 14.83
CA GLU A 288 43.29 -7.29 15.35
C GLU A 288 42.00 -6.77 14.70
N PHE A 289 41.85 -6.96 13.38
CA PHE A 289 40.65 -6.56 12.65
C PHE A 289 39.41 -7.32 13.14
N GLN A 290 39.50 -8.65 13.23
CA GLN A 290 38.39 -9.47 13.73
C GLN A 290 38.08 -9.20 15.20
N ALA A 291 39.08 -9.02 16.07
CA ALA A 291 38.85 -8.65 17.48
C ALA A 291 38.09 -7.31 17.58
N THR A 292 38.44 -6.34 16.74
CA THR A 292 37.76 -5.04 16.69
C THR A 292 36.31 -5.18 16.22
N LYS A 293 36.01 -6.03 15.23
CA LYS A 293 34.64 -6.31 14.80
C LYS A 293 33.77 -6.82 15.95
N MET A 294 34.28 -7.76 16.74
CA MET A 294 33.55 -8.28 17.91
C MET A 294 33.40 -7.23 19.01
N ALA A 295 34.40 -6.36 19.22
CA ALA A 295 34.28 -5.24 20.15
C ALA A 295 33.15 -4.27 19.76
N ILE A 296 32.98 -4.01 18.45
CA ILE A 296 31.88 -3.18 17.96
C ILE A 296 30.53 -3.88 18.13
N HIS A 297 30.44 -5.18 17.86
CA HIS A 297 29.23 -5.98 18.11
C HIS A 297 28.83 -5.94 19.60
N ALA A 298 29.78 -6.15 20.50
CA ALA A 298 29.55 -6.05 21.95
C ALA A 298 29.06 -4.65 22.37
N ALA A 299 29.66 -3.59 21.80
CA ALA A 299 29.24 -2.21 22.05
C ALA A 299 27.81 -1.94 21.53
N LEU A 300 27.42 -2.49 20.38
CA LEU A 300 26.05 -2.43 19.85
C LEU A 300 25.04 -3.09 20.80
N VAL A 301 25.38 -4.27 21.32
CA VAL A 301 24.54 -5.01 22.27
C VAL A 301 24.41 -4.28 23.60
N GLU A 302 25.50 -3.73 24.16
CA GLU A 302 25.44 -2.90 25.37
C GLU A 302 24.62 -1.62 25.14
N ALA A 303 24.77 -0.96 23.99
CA ALA A 303 23.97 0.22 23.66
C ALA A 303 22.47 -0.10 23.61
N MET A 304 22.09 -1.25 23.06
CA MET A 304 20.70 -1.72 23.10
C MET A 304 20.25 -2.00 24.54
N ASP A 305 21.05 -2.69 25.35
CA ASP A 305 20.72 -3.00 26.75
C ASP A 305 20.52 -1.72 27.58
N HIS A 306 21.32 -0.68 27.34
CA HIS A 306 21.15 0.63 27.95
C HIS A 306 19.75 1.23 27.68
N GLU A 307 19.29 1.16 26.42
CA GLU A 307 17.96 1.65 26.03
C GLU A 307 16.83 0.78 26.60
N VAL A 308 17.02 -0.55 26.67
CA VAL A 308 16.13 -1.45 27.42
C VAL A 308 16.03 -1.02 28.89
N GLY A 309 17.15 -0.65 29.51
CA GLY A 309 17.19 -0.09 30.85
C GLY A 309 16.36 1.19 31.00
N ARG A 310 16.37 2.08 30.02
CA ARG A 310 15.53 3.30 30.02
C ARG A 310 14.05 2.97 29.94
N ILE A 311 13.66 2.02 29.10
CA ILE A 311 12.28 1.54 28.99
C ILE A 311 11.80 0.96 30.34
N ILE A 312 12.61 0.11 30.97
CA ILE A 312 12.30 -0.45 32.30
C ILE A 312 12.12 0.67 33.33
N ARG A 313 13.04 1.63 33.38
CA ARG A 313 12.95 2.78 34.31
C ARG A 313 11.69 3.61 34.07
N GLN A 314 11.27 3.78 32.82
CA GLN A 314 10.02 4.47 32.51
C GLN A 314 8.80 3.69 33.01
N LEU A 315 8.77 2.37 32.83
CA LEU A 315 7.71 1.50 33.39
C LEU A 315 7.67 1.55 34.92
N GLU A 316 8.82 1.61 35.59
CA GLU A 316 8.91 1.80 37.04
C GLU A 316 8.37 3.17 37.45
N ALA A 317 8.76 4.23 36.74
CA ALA A 317 8.36 5.61 37.02
C ALA A 317 6.85 5.83 36.87
N MET A 318 6.20 5.10 35.96
CA MET A 318 4.74 5.12 35.80
C MET A 318 4.01 4.02 36.59
N HIS A 319 4.71 3.31 37.48
CA HIS A 319 4.17 2.22 38.30
C HIS A 319 3.50 1.08 37.50
N ALA A 320 3.93 0.84 36.27
CA ALA A 320 3.36 -0.17 35.37
C ALA A 320 4.19 -1.46 35.29
N LEU A 321 5.45 -1.47 35.77
CA LEU A 321 6.36 -2.62 35.58
C LEU A 321 5.77 -3.94 36.10
N ASP A 322 5.16 -3.94 37.30
CA ASP A 322 4.62 -5.16 37.90
C ASP A 322 3.47 -5.77 37.07
N ASP A 323 2.75 -4.92 36.34
CA ASP A 323 1.62 -5.26 35.46
C ASP A 323 2.00 -5.46 34.00
N THR A 324 3.28 -5.39 33.66
CA THR A 324 3.74 -5.48 32.28
C THR A 324 4.39 -6.83 32.01
N LEU A 325 3.84 -7.56 31.04
CA LEU A 325 4.51 -8.69 30.41
C LEU A 325 5.55 -8.17 29.44
N ILE A 326 6.83 -8.30 29.80
CA ILE A 326 7.97 -8.00 28.94
C ILE A 326 8.48 -9.30 28.33
N LEU A 327 8.44 -9.39 27.01
CA LEU A 327 9.08 -10.44 26.22
C LEU A 327 10.29 -9.84 25.50
N PHE A 328 11.49 -10.36 25.76
CA PHE A 328 12.67 -10.10 24.96
C PHE A 328 13.03 -11.34 24.14
N ALA A 329 13.32 -11.15 22.85
CA ALA A 329 13.83 -12.18 21.96
C ALA A 329 14.80 -11.60 20.92
N SER A 330 15.48 -12.47 20.16
CA SER A 330 16.10 -12.08 18.88
C SER A 330 15.42 -12.74 17.70
N ASP A 331 15.37 -12.04 16.57
CA ASP A 331 14.60 -12.43 15.39
C ASP A 331 15.22 -13.56 14.57
N ASN A 332 16.53 -13.79 14.72
CA ASN A 332 17.27 -14.93 14.19
C ASN A 332 18.62 -15.04 14.89
N GLY A 333 19.33 -16.15 14.68
CA GLY A 333 20.72 -16.27 15.15
C GLY A 333 21.65 -15.24 14.52
N ALA A 334 22.88 -15.15 15.03
CA ALA A 334 23.88 -14.20 14.55
C ALA A 334 24.21 -14.40 13.07
N SER A 335 24.48 -13.31 12.35
CA SER A 335 24.79 -13.32 10.92
C SER A 335 26.27 -13.63 10.63
N ALA A 336 26.51 -14.59 9.73
CA ALA A 336 27.82 -14.91 9.19
C ALA A 336 28.23 -14.05 7.98
N GLU A 337 27.40 -13.08 7.59
CA GLU A 337 27.66 -12.22 6.45
C GLU A 337 28.95 -11.42 6.63
N ILE A 338 29.63 -11.15 5.52
CA ILE A 338 30.84 -10.33 5.46
C ILE A 338 30.64 -9.18 4.47
N MET A 339 30.95 -7.96 4.89
CA MET A 339 30.98 -6.73 4.08
C MET A 339 30.04 -6.70 2.86
N ILE A 340 28.74 -6.48 3.09
CA ILE A 340 27.74 -6.26 2.03
C ILE A 340 27.77 -4.78 1.62
N ARG A 341 27.95 -4.45 0.33
CA ARG A 341 28.14 -3.05 -0.09
C ARG A 341 26.83 -2.33 -0.38
N GLY A 342 26.34 -1.58 0.60
CA GLY A 342 25.40 -0.46 0.45
C GLY A 342 26.13 0.86 0.10
N GLU A 343 25.80 1.97 0.75
CA GLU A 343 26.30 3.35 0.51
C GLU A 343 27.82 3.57 0.52
N GLY A 344 28.63 2.53 0.78
CA GLY A 344 30.09 2.53 0.70
C GLY A 344 30.78 2.00 1.95
N HIS A 345 32.04 1.60 1.83
CA HIS A 345 32.92 1.26 2.96
C HIS A 345 34.24 2.01 2.80
N ASP A 346 34.55 2.90 3.72
CA ASP A 346 35.83 3.60 3.80
C ASP A 346 36.80 2.82 4.71
N PRO A 347 37.81 2.13 4.15
CA PRO A 347 38.78 1.38 4.93
C PRO A 347 39.75 2.27 5.73
N ALA A 348 39.80 3.58 5.45
CA ALA A 348 40.63 4.54 6.18
C ALA A 348 39.89 5.18 7.37
N ALA A 349 38.58 4.98 7.48
CA ALA A 349 37.80 5.49 8.60
C ALA A 349 37.99 4.64 9.87
N ALA A 350 37.70 5.24 11.03
CA ALA A 350 37.67 4.49 12.29
C ALA A 350 36.64 3.35 12.21
N LEU A 351 37.06 2.13 12.54
CA LEU A 351 36.18 0.96 12.55
C LEU A 351 34.99 1.19 13.51
N GLY A 352 33.79 0.86 13.06
CA GLY A 352 32.57 1.10 13.82
C GLY A 352 31.97 2.50 13.68
N SER A 353 32.58 3.37 12.85
CA SER A 353 32.02 4.69 12.53
C SER A 353 31.08 4.66 11.33
N ARG A 354 30.30 5.75 11.16
CA ARG A 354 29.37 5.99 10.04
C ARG A 354 29.90 5.62 8.65
N LYS A 355 31.20 5.83 8.40
CA LYS A 355 31.82 5.63 7.08
C LYS A 355 32.20 4.16 6.79
N THR A 356 32.03 3.27 7.76
CA THR A 356 32.39 1.85 7.62
C THR A 356 31.17 0.99 7.34
N PHE A 357 31.36 -0.21 6.75
CA PHE A 357 30.26 -1.16 6.52
C PHE A 357 30.72 -2.57 6.88
N LEU A 358 30.94 -2.80 8.17
CA LEU A 358 31.45 -4.06 8.69
C LEU A 358 30.29 -5.00 9.04
N CYS A 359 30.45 -6.30 8.85
CA CYS A 359 29.50 -7.33 9.29
C CYS A 359 30.21 -8.31 10.22
N LEU A 360 29.53 -9.00 11.14
CA LEU A 360 30.17 -9.83 12.18
C LEU A 360 31.10 -10.92 11.61
N GLY A 361 30.67 -11.60 10.55
CA GLY A 361 31.43 -12.66 9.88
C GLY A 361 31.39 -14.02 10.60
N PRO A 362 31.84 -15.09 9.92
CA PRO A 362 31.54 -16.47 10.30
C PRO A 362 32.23 -16.95 11.58
N GLY A 363 33.45 -16.47 11.88
CA GLY A 363 34.15 -16.83 13.11
C GLY A 363 33.41 -16.35 14.36
N TRP A 364 33.06 -15.06 14.39
CA TRP A 364 32.33 -14.48 15.51
C TRP A 364 30.86 -14.85 15.55
N SER A 365 30.18 -15.06 14.42
CA SER A 365 28.80 -15.59 14.43
C SER A 365 28.74 -17.02 14.97
N THR A 366 29.75 -17.86 14.70
CA THR A 366 29.90 -19.19 15.31
C THR A 366 30.10 -19.12 16.82
N CYS A 367 30.86 -18.13 17.28
CA CYS A 367 31.03 -17.85 18.70
C CYS A 367 29.72 -17.34 19.33
N ALA A 368 29.01 -16.43 18.65
CA ALA A 368 27.77 -15.82 19.10
C ALA A 368 26.62 -16.83 19.23
N ASN A 369 26.54 -17.79 18.30
CA ASN A 369 25.52 -18.85 18.32
C ASN A 369 25.91 -20.08 19.15
N ALA A 370 27.04 -20.05 19.85
CA ALA A 370 27.45 -21.17 20.69
C ALA A 370 26.33 -21.57 21.67
N PRO A 371 26.08 -22.87 21.88
CA PRO A 371 26.87 -24.02 21.40
C PRO A 371 26.41 -24.58 20.04
N PHE A 372 25.48 -23.90 19.35
CA PHE A 372 24.73 -24.46 18.23
C PHE A 372 25.45 -24.39 16.88
N ARG A 373 24.98 -25.24 15.97
CA ARG A 373 25.46 -25.34 14.59
C ARG A 373 24.82 -24.26 13.70
N ARG A 374 25.63 -23.59 12.89
CA ARG A 374 25.26 -22.57 11.88
C ARG A 374 24.68 -21.25 12.42
N HIS A 375 24.04 -20.51 11.52
CA HIS A 375 23.80 -19.06 11.62
C HIS A 375 22.44 -18.69 11.05
N LYS A 376 22.12 -17.38 11.08
CA LYS A 376 21.06 -16.75 10.27
C LYS A 376 21.00 -17.35 8.86
N THR A 377 19.80 -17.46 8.30
CA THR A 377 19.46 -18.13 7.03
C THR A 377 19.29 -19.65 7.12
N TRP A 378 20.05 -20.36 7.95
CA TRP A 378 19.88 -21.82 8.11
C TRP A 378 18.87 -22.16 9.22
N VAL A 379 18.08 -23.21 9.03
CA VAL A 379 17.09 -23.68 10.05
C VAL A 379 17.67 -24.69 11.05
N HIS A 380 19.00 -24.73 11.14
CA HIS A 380 19.75 -25.41 12.20
C HIS A 380 19.66 -24.59 13.48
N GLU A 381 19.97 -25.19 14.63
CA GLU A 381 19.78 -24.55 15.93
C GLU A 381 20.45 -23.18 16.06
N GLY A 382 21.61 -22.98 15.45
CA GLY A 382 22.31 -21.70 15.48
C GLY A 382 21.64 -20.60 14.66
N GLY A 383 20.71 -20.93 13.75
CA GLY A 383 19.90 -19.93 13.05
C GLY A 383 18.54 -19.68 13.69
N ILE A 384 17.93 -20.68 14.34
CA ILE A 384 16.55 -20.61 14.83
C ILE A 384 16.39 -20.52 16.34
N ALA A 385 17.36 -20.94 17.15
CA ALA A 385 17.28 -20.83 18.61
C ALA A 385 17.94 -19.54 19.08
N THR A 386 17.16 -18.67 19.75
CA THR A 386 17.64 -17.38 20.25
C THR A 386 17.33 -17.21 21.75
N PRO A 387 17.95 -16.23 22.43
CA PRO A 387 17.63 -15.95 23.83
C PRO A 387 16.19 -15.47 23.95
N TRP A 388 15.44 -16.03 24.90
CA TRP A 388 14.07 -15.61 25.20
C TRP A 388 13.95 -15.31 26.70
N ILE A 389 13.61 -14.07 27.04
CA ILE A 389 13.42 -13.63 28.43
C ILE A 389 11.97 -13.18 28.59
N VAL A 390 11.30 -13.68 29.62
CA VAL A 390 9.94 -13.28 29.95
C VAL A 390 9.89 -12.78 31.38
N HIS A 391 9.44 -11.54 31.58
CA HIS A 391 9.37 -10.89 32.88
C HIS A 391 7.99 -10.27 33.08
N TRP A 392 7.29 -10.69 34.14
CA TRP A 392 5.98 -10.16 34.52
C TRP A 392 5.75 -10.41 36.03
N PRO A 393 6.15 -9.47 36.92
CA PRO A 393 6.20 -9.74 38.36
C PRO A 393 4.87 -10.18 38.97
N ARG A 394 3.74 -9.67 38.48
CA ARG A 394 2.41 -10.05 38.98
C ARG A 394 1.95 -11.42 38.49
N GLY A 395 2.31 -11.82 37.27
CA GLY A 395 1.86 -13.10 36.69
C GLY A 395 2.87 -14.24 36.74
N ILE A 396 4.14 -13.95 37.05
CA ILE A 396 5.22 -14.93 37.16
C ILE A 396 5.82 -14.86 38.56
N ALA A 397 5.53 -15.88 39.37
CA ALA A 397 6.09 -15.99 40.72
C ALA A 397 7.57 -16.43 40.75
N ALA A 398 8.01 -17.15 39.71
CA ALA A 398 9.38 -17.65 39.61
C ALA A 398 10.37 -16.52 39.30
N LYS A 399 11.56 -16.58 39.90
CA LYS A 399 12.64 -15.63 39.68
C LYS A 399 13.88 -16.37 39.19
N GLY A 400 14.38 -16.02 38.01
CA GLY A 400 15.55 -16.65 37.40
C GLY A 400 15.28 -18.03 36.81
N GLY A 401 14.01 -18.43 36.69
CA GLY A 401 13.61 -19.79 36.35
C GLY A 401 13.88 -20.14 34.88
N LEU A 402 14.25 -21.40 34.62
CA LEU A 402 14.36 -21.92 33.25
C LEU A 402 13.03 -22.55 32.79
N ARG A 403 12.77 -22.45 31.49
CA ARG A 403 11.70 -23.17 30.78
C ARG A 403 12.32 -23.97 29.65
N THR A 404 12.13 -25.28 29.71
CA THR A 404 12.70 -26.24 28.74
C THR A 404 11.70 -26.60 27.65
N GLN A 405 10.45 -26.17 27.74
CA GLN A 405 9.46 -26.37 26.70
C GLN A 405 9.87 -25.60 25.43
N PRO A 406 9.84 -26.23 24.24
CA PRO A 406 10.00 -25.50 22.99
C PRO A 406 8.84 -24.54 22.78
N VAL A 407 9.17 -23.29 22.45
CA VAL A 407 8.21 -22.23 22.08
C VAL A 407 8.69 -21.57 20.79
N HIS A 408 7.77 -21.10 19.98
CA HIS A 408 8.09 -20.46 18.70
C HIS A 408 7.43 -19.07 18.62
N VAL A 409 7.96 -18.15 17.80
CA VAL A 409 7.39 -16.80 17.65
C VAL A 409 5.91 -16.78 17.25
N ILE A 410 5.41 -17.83 16.59
CA ILE A 410 3.97 -17.98 16.28
C ILE A 410 3.11 -18.07 17.55
N ASP A 411 3.69 -18.40 18.69
CA ASP A 411 2.97 -18.60 19.94
C ASP A 411 2.77 -17.31 20.72
N VAL A 412 3.42 -16.21 20.33
CA VAL A 412 3.34 -14.93 21.03
C VAL A 412 1.92 -14.37 20.97
N VAL A 413 1.33 -14.25 19.79
CA VAL A 413 -0.05 -13.76 19.62
C VAL A 413 -1.07 -14.56 20.44
N PRO A 414 -1.20 -15.89 20.30
CA PRO A 414 -2.19 -16.64 21.08
C PRO A 414 -1.91 -16.59 22.59
N THR A 415 -0.65 -16.49 23.03
CA THR A 415 -0.32 -16.30 24.46
C THR A 415 -0.78 -14.94 24.97
N VAL A 416 -0.54 -13.87 24.22
CA VAL A 416 -0.98 -12.51 24.60
C VAL A 416 -2.51 -12.44 24.63
N LEU A 417 -3.19 -13.01 23.63
CA LEU A 417 -4.66 -13.03 23.61
C LEU A 417 -5.23 -13.84 24.79
N ASP A 418 -4.65 -14.99 25.12
CA ASP A 418 -5.03 -15.81 26.29
C ASP A 418 -4.88 -15.02 27.60
N LEU A 419 -3.72 -14.41 27.83
CA LEU A 419 -3.46 -13.59 29.03
C LEU A 419 -4.35 -12.34 29.10
N ALA A 420 -4.70 -11.76 27.95
CA ALA A 420 -5.63 -10.64 27.86
C ALA A 420 -7.11 -11.07 27.88
N LYS A 421 -7.40 -12.38 27.95
CA LYS A 421 -8.74 -12.98 27.89
C LYS A 421 -9.53 -12.60 26.63
N ILE A 422 -8.84 -12.50 25.49
CA ILE A 422 -9.42 -12.17 24.18
C ILE A 422 -9.55 -13.45 23.36
N SER A 423 -10.75 -13.68 22.82
CA SER A 423 -10.95 -14.79 21.86
C SER A 423 -10.48 -14.37 20.47
N PRO A 424 -9.64 -15.18 19.78
CA PRO A 424 -9.28 -14.91 18.40
C PRO A 424 -10.53 -14.84 17.51
N PRO A 425 -10.61 -13.87 16.58
CA PRO A 425 -11.75 -13.75 15.69
C PRO A 425 -11.82 -14.96 14.74
N HIS A 426 -13.03 -15.49 14.53
CA HIS A 426 -13.28 -16.53 13.53
C HIS A 426 -13.61 -15.95 12.14
N GLU A 427 -13.88 -14.64 12.08
CA GLU A 427 -14.26 -13.92 10.86
C GLU A 427 -13.69 -12.49 10.89
N HIS A 428 -13.33 -11.95 9.72
CA HIS A 428 -12.97 -10.55 9.54
C HIS A 428 -13.52 -10.03 8.21
N ALA A 429 -14.25 -8.91 8.24
CA ALA A 429 -14.84 -8.26 7.07
C ALA A 429 -15.66 -9.22 6.17
N GLY A 430 -16.49 -10.09 6.76
CA GLY A 430 -17.29 -11.06 6.01
C GLY A 430 -16.54 -12.33 5.61
N ARG A 431 -15.28 -12.52 6.04
CA ARG A 431 -14.40 -13.61 5.58
C ARG A 431 -13.90 -14.48 6.73
N PRO A 432 -13.87 -15.81 6.58
CA PRO A 432 -13.37 -16.70 7.62
C PRO A 432 -11.88 -16.47 7.88
N VAL A 433 -11.50 -16.43 9.15
CA VAL A 433 -10.10 -16.42 9.59
C VAL A 433 -9.70 -17.86 9.91
N PRO A 434 -8.68 -18.44 9.23
CA PRO A 434 -8.19 -19.78 9.56
C PRO A 434 -7.73 -19.85 11.02
N PRO A 435 -7.91 -20.97 11.73
CA PRO A 435 -7.39 -21.12 13.10
C PRO A 435 -5.90 -20.80 13.19
N MET A 436 -5.48 -20.09 14.25
CA MET A 436 -4.07 -19.78 14.46
C MET A 436 -3.22 -21.06 14.49
N GLN A 437 -2.04 -20.97 13.87
CA GLN A 437 -1.07 -22.07 13.84
C GLN A 437 -0.26 -22.12 15.14
N GLY A 438 -0.02 -20.95 15.74
CA GLY A 438 0.55 -20.86 17.09
C GLY A 438 -0.43 -21.27 18.18
N ARG A 439 0.11 -21.55 19.36
CA ARG A 439 -0.64 -21.99 20.54
C ARG A 439 -0.12 -21.29 21.79
N SER A 440 -1.01 -20.90 22.69
CA SER A 440 -0.61 -20.22 23.93
C SER A 440 0.36 -21.08 24.76
N PHE A 441 1.48 -20.48 25.17
CA PHE A 441 2.41 -21.05 26.16
C PHE A 441 2.20 -20.45 27.55
N ALA A 442 1.09 -19.75 27.81
CA ALA A 442 0.82 -19.12 29.11
C ALA A 442 0.96 -20.09 30.30
N ARG A 443 0.58 -21.37 30.11
CA ARG A 443 0.78 -22.43 31.11
C ARG A 443 2.24 -22.61 31.52
N SER A 444 3.16 -22.53 30.56
CA SER A 444 4.60 -22.61 30.79
C SER A 444 5.12 -21.43 31.60
N LEU A 445 4.41 -20.29 31.67
CA LEU A 445 4.83 -19.18 32.54
C LEU A 445 4.67 -19.57 34.01
N ALA A 446 3.55 -20.18 34.37
CA ALA A 446 3.24 -20.59 35.74
C ALA A 446 3.90 -21.90 36.16
N ASP A 447 4.01 -22.88 35.24
CA ASP A 447 4.44 -24.24 35.56
C ASP A 447 5.68 -24.65 34.73
N PRO A 448 6.86 -24.87 35.35
CA PRO A 448 8.05 -25.34 34.65
C PRO A 448 7.94 -26.75 34.10
N GLN A 449 6.91 -27.52 34.47
CA GLN A 449 6.63 -28.88 33.97
C GLN A 449 5.42 -28.91 33.02
N ALA A 450 4.91 -27.76 32.59
CA ALA A 450 3.85 -27.70 31.60
C ALA A 450 4.26 -28.46 30.32
N PRO A 451 3.33 -29.17 29.65
CA PRO A 451 3.63 -29.77 28.36
C PRO A 451 3.92 -28.66 27.33
N PRO A 452 4.75 -28.94 26.31
CA PRO A 452 4.93 -28.03 25.18
C PRO A 452 3.59 -27.68 24.52
N ALA A 453 3.46 -26.46 24.01
CA ALA A 453 2.24 -26.04 23.33
C ALA A 453 1.98 -26.86 22.04
N HIS A 454 3.05 -27.34 21.42
CA HIS A 454 3.03 -28.09 20.17
C HIS A 454 3.58 -29.50 20.33
N GLU A 455 2.99 -30.43 19.60
CA GLU A 455 3.63 -31.72 19.33
C GLU A 455 4.78 -31.54 18.30
N ALA A 456 4.54 -30.71 17.29
CA ALA A 456 5.49 -30.44 16.22
C ALA A 456 5.67 -28.95 15.90
N LEU A 457 6.92 -28.55 15.68
CA LEU A 457 7.31 -27.24 15.14
C LEU A 457 7.97 -27.41 13.77
N TRP A 458 7.89 -26.38 12.93
CA TRP A 458 8.24 -26.46 11.52
C TRP A 458 8.93 -25.21 10.99
N TRP A 459 9.86 -25.39 10.06
CA TRP A 459 10.65 -24.32 9.44
C TRP A 459 10.87 -24.56 7.94
N CYS A 460 10.89 -23.47 7.19
CA CYS A 460 11.30 -23.42 5.79
C CYS A 460 11.83 -22.02 5.46
N HIS A 461 13.08 -21.87 5.02
CA HIS A 461 13.59 -20.58 4.59
C HIS A 461 14.66 -20.76 3.52
N GLU A 462 14.48 -20.09 2.37
CA GLU A 462 15.40 -20.14 1.22
C GLU A 462 15.79 -21.56 0.76
N GLY A 463 14.89 -22.54 0.95
CA GLY A 463 15.11 -23.94 0.62
C GLY A 463 15.80 -24.76 1.73
N ASN A 464 16.20 -24.14 2.84
CA ASN A 464 16.51 -24.85 4.08
C ASN A 464 15.20 -25.24 4.77
N ARG A 465 15.10 -26.45 5.32
CA ARG A 465 13.85 -26.97 5.88
C ARG A 465 14.09 -27.80 7.13
N ALA A 466 13.16 -27.71 8.09
CA ALA A 466 13.21 -28.52 9.30
C ALA A 466 11.82 -28.78 9.87
N VAL A 467 11.68 -29.90 10.58
CA VAL A 467 10.54 -30.19 11.44
C VAL A 467 11.05 -30.83 12.72
N ARG A 468 10.51 -30.43 13.85
CA ARG A 468 10.77 -31.01 15.16
C ARG A 468 9.49 -31.61 15.69
N ASN A 469 9.47 -32.90 16.01
CA ASN A 469 8.34 -33.58 16.65
C ASN A 469 8.81 -34.17 18.00
N GLY A 470 8.36 -33.58 19.11
CA GLY A 470 8.94 -33.84 20.43
C GLY A 470 10.45 -33.54 20.42
N ASP A 471 11.26 -34.53 20.77
CA ASP A 471 12.73 -34.39 20.81
C ASP A 471 13.41 -34.71 19.48
N TRP A 472 12.69 -35.18 18.47
CA TRP A 472 13.29 -35.53 17.19
C TRP A 472 13.21 -34.39 16.21
N LYS A 473 14.34 -34.00 15.63
CA LYS A 473 14.42 -32.97 14.59
C LYS A 473 14.98 -33.53 13.30
N LEU A 474 14.24 -33.32 12.22
CA LEU A 474 14.70 -33.49 10.86
C LEU A 474 15.08 -32.12 10.30
N VAL A 475 16.26 -31.99 9.71
CA VAL A 475 16.77 -30.72 9.18
C VAL A 475 17.56 -30.95 7.90
N GLU A 476 17.45 -30.02 6.96
CA GLU A 476 18.20 -30.03 5.72
C GLU A 476 18.62 -28.59 5.37
N SER A 477 19.89 -28.44 4.99
CA SER A 477 20.35 -27.32 4.17
C SER A 477 19.96 -27.54 2.72
N LYS A 478 19.59 -26.48 2.01
CA LYS A 478 19.15 -26.55 0.61
C LYS A 478 19.98 -27.53 -0.26
N GLY A 479 19.39 -28.67 -0.62
CA GLY A 479 19.96 -29.66 -1.52
C GLY A 479 21.03 -30.58 -0.91
N SER A 480 21.20 -30.57 0.41
CA SER A 480 22.19 -31.42 1.11
C SER A 480 21.64 -32.79 1.55
N GLY A 481 20.32 -33.00 1.46
CA GLY A 481 19.65 -34.19 1.98
C GLY A 481 19.31 -34.05 3.47
N TRP A 482 18.40 -34.91 3.94
CA TRP A 482 17.90 -34.87 5.31
C TRP A 482 18.93 -35.38 6.33
N GLU A 483 19.07 -34.62 7.41
CA GLU A 483 19.78 -35.00 8.62
C GLU A 483 18.77 -35.17 9.78
N LEU A 484 19.02 -36.14 10.66
CA LEU A 484 18.12 -36.48 11.77
C LEU A 484 18.86 -36.42 13.10
N TYR A 485 18.27 -35.76 14.10
CA TYR A 485 18.86 -35.55 15.41
C TYR A 485 17.87 -35.84 16.56
N ASP A 486 18.38 -36.42 17.65
CA ASP A 486 17.69 -36.60 18.94
C ASP A 486 18.08 -35.45 19.88
N LEU A 487 17.30 -34.38 19.89
CA LEU A 487 17.58 -33.15 20.62
C LEU A 487 17.56 -33.29 22.14
N ALA A 488 17.00 -34.38 22.68
CA ALA A 488 17.09 -34.65 24.11
C ALA A 488 18.52 -35.02 24.54
N LYS A 489 19.32 -35.58 23.62
CA LYS A 489 20.71 -35.98 23.86
C LYS A 489 21.71 -35.10 23.13
N ASP A 490 21.31 -34.57 21.99
CA ASP A 490 22.15 -33.85 21.03
C ASP A 490 21.44 -32.58 20.57
N ARG A 491 21.29 -31.62 21.48
CA ARG A 491 20.67 -30.32 21.21
C ARG A 491 21.45 -29.52 20.17
N CYS A 492 22.74 -29.82 19.97
CA CYS A 492 23.64 -29.09 19.10
C CYS A 492 23.78 -29.68 17.69
N GLU A 493 23.01 -30.73 17.36
CA GLU A 493 22.96 -31.32 16.01
C GLU A 493 24.33 -31.85 15.54
N THR A 494 25.01 -32.63 16.39
CA THR A 494 26.38 -33.12 16.18
C THR A 494 26.45 -34.52 15.57
N LYS A 495 25.44 -35.36 15.77
CA LYS A 495 25.42 -36.74 15.29
C LYS A 495 24.19 -37.01 14.43
N ASN A 496 24.37 -37.00 13.12
CA ASN A 496 23.32 -37.34 12.17
C ASN A 496 22.94 -38.84 12.25
N LEU A 497 21.67 -39.12 12.51
CA LEU A 497 21.08 -40.46 12.66
C LEU A 497 20.27 -40.91 11.44
N ALA A 498 20.22 -40.14 10.35
CA ALA A 498 19.32 -40.38 9.22
C ALA A 498 19.49 -41.77 8.60
N MET A 499 20.74 -42.25 8.47
CA MET A 499 21.03 -43.61 7.97
C MET A 499 20.63 -44.72 8.94
N ALA A 500 20.67 -44.45 10.25
CA ALA A 500 20.34 -45.43 11.29
C ALA A 500 18.83 -45.54 11.53
N GLU A 501 18.07 -44.47 11.28
CA GLU A 501 16.65 -44.36 11.57
C GLU A 501 15.83 -43.90 10.33
N PRO A 502 15.90 -44.60 9.18
CA PRO A 502 15.27 -44.16 7.94
C PRO A 502 13.74 -44.11 8.02
N GLY A 503 13.12 -44.95 8.86
CA GLY A 503 11.68 -44.89 9.12
C GLY A 503 11.27 -43.56 9.74
N ARG A 504 12.05 -43.09 10.72
CA ARG A 504 11.80 -41.80 11.40
C ARG A 504 12.03 -40.61 10.47
N VAL A 505 13.03 -40.70 9.59
CA VAL A 505 13.24 -39.70 8.52
C VAL A 505 11.98 -39.56 7.68
N LYS A 506 11.43 -40.68 7.20
CA LYS A 506 10.21 -40.70 6.39
C LYS A 506 8.99 -40.15 7.15
N ASP A 507 8.84 -40.51 8.42
CA ASP A 507 7.72 -40.05 9.25
C ASP A 507 7.77 -38.54 9.50
N LEU A 508 8.97 -38.01 9.80
CA LEU A 508 9.16 -36.57 10.00
C LEU A 508 9.04 -35.81 8.68
N GLU A 509 9.59 -36.31 7.58
CA GLU A 509 9.40 -35.71 6.25
C GLU A 509 7.92 -35.62 5.89
N ALA A 510 7.13 -36.66 6.15
CA ALA A 510 5.68 -36.63 5.96
C ALA A 510 5.00 -35.56 6.82
N LYS A 511 5.42 -35.37 8.08
CA LYS A 511 4.93 -34.27 8.94
C LYS A 511 5.33 -32.91 8.38
N TRP A 512 6.55 -32.77 7.84
CA TRP A 512 7.00 -31.53 7.21
C TRP A 512 6.13 -31.18 6.01
N GLU A 513 5.85 -32.15 5.13
CA GLU A 513 5.00 -31.96 3.95
C GLU A 513 3.55 -31.66 4.33
N ALA A 514 3.02 -32.26 5.42
CA ALA A 514 1.67 -31.97 5.90
C ALA A 514 1.52 -30.51 6.35
N ILE A 515 2.47 -29.99 7.14
CA ILE A 515 2.46 -28.58 7.57
C ILE A 515 2.70 -27.64 6.38
N ALA A 516 3.58 -28.02 5.44
CA ALA A 516 3.79 -27.25 4.21
C ALA A 516 2.49 -27.18 3.38
N ALA A 517 1.76 -28.29 3.23
CA ALA A 517 0.46 -28.32 2.55
C ALA A 517 -0.59 -27.47 3.26
N GLU A 518 -0.62 -27.47 4.59
CA GLU A 518 -1.48 -26.58 5.38
C GLU A 518 -1.16 -25.10 5.12
N CYS A 519 0.13 -24.72 5.13
CA CYS A 519 0.57 -23.37 4.81
C CYS A 519 0.17 -22.97 3.38
N ARG A 520 0.32 -23.87 2.39
CA ARG A 520 -0.15 -23.65 1.01
C ARG A 520 -1.66 -23.40 0.98
N ALA A 521 -2.45 -24.25 1.64
CA ALA A 521 -3.91 -24.12 1.66
C ALA A 521 -4.36 -22.78 2.27
N ARG A 522 -3.74 -22.34 3.37
CA ARG A 522 -4.03 -21.05 4.02
C ARG A 522 -3.63 -19.86 3.14
N ALA A 523 -2.46 -19.92 2.51
CA ALA A 523 -2.01 -18.90 1.58
C ALA A 523 -2.87 -18.85 0.30
N ALA A 524 -3.41 -19.99 -0.13
CA ALA A 524 -4.28 -20.15 -1.30
C ALA A 524 -5.77 -19.87 -1.02
N ASN A 525 -6.22 -19.87 0.24
CA ASN A 525 -7.60 -19.50 0.61
C ASN A 525 -7.96 -18.04 0.24
N GLU A 526 -6.98 -17.22 -0.13
CA GLU A 526 -7.19 -15.91 -0.76
C GLU A 526 -6.93 -15.93 -2.29
N ALA A 527 -6.36 -17.00 -2.87
CA ALA A 527 -6.21 -17.14 -4.32
C ALA A 527 -7.52 -17.56 -5.03
N ALA A 528 -8.47 -18.16 -4.31
CA ALA A 528 -9.81 -18.52 -4.82
C ALA A 528 -10.83 -17.37 -4.76
N GLN A 529 -10.44 -16.17 -4.31
CA GLN A 529 -11.31 -15.00 -4.21
C GLN A 529 -10.50 -13.73 -4.50
N PRO A 530 -11.05 -12.73 -5.20
CA PRO A 530 -10.28 -11.64 -5.77
C PRO A 530 -9.42 -10.93 -4.71
N LYS A 531 -8.11 -10.90 -4.97
CA LYS A 531 -7.09 -10.28 -4.14
C LYS A 531 -7.47 -8.81 -3.86
N LYS A 532 -7.48 -8.43 -2.58
CA LYS A 532 -7.49 -7.02 -2.19
C LYS A 532 -6.02 -6.63 -1.99
N ALA A 533 -5.39 -6.09 -3.03
CA ALA A 533 -3.98 -5.68 -2.99
C ALA A 533 -3.77 -4.48 -2.03
N ALA A 534 -2.66 -4.48 -1.30
CA ALA A 534 -2.07 -3.24 -0.79
C ALA A 534 -1.75 -2.35 -1.99
N VAL A 535 -2.23 -1.11 -1.98
CA VAL A 535 -2.16 -0.20 -3.13
C VAL A 535 -0.71 0.26 -3.31
N SER A 536 0.05 -0.40 -4.20
CA SER A 536 0.92 0.38 -5.08
C SER A 536 0.02 1.42 -5.74
N ARG A 537 0.38 2.70 -5.64
CA ARG A 537 -0.41 3.77 -6.28
C ARG A 537 -0.56 3.39 -7.76
N PRO A 538 -1.79 3.22 -8.29
CA PRO A 538 -1.96 2.74 -9.64
C PRO A 538 -1.48 3.80 -10.62
N ASN A 539 -1.00 3.35 -11.78
CA ASN A 539 -1.05 4.21 -12.95
C ASN A 539 -2.52 4.52 -13.27
N ILE A 540 -2.82 5.73 -13.71
CA ILE A 540 -4.17 6.14 -14.07
C ILE A 540 -4.17 6.56 -15.53
N ILE A 541 -5.00 5.92 -16.34
CA ILE A 541 -5.26 6.33 -17.72
C ILE A 541 -6.72 6.71 -17.82
N TYR A 542 -6.98 7.99 -18.05
CA TYR A 542 -8.31 8.54 -18.15
C TYR A 542 -8.59 8.93 -19.61
N VAL A 543 -9.32 8.07 -20.30
CA VAL A 543 -9.76 8.26 -21.68
C VAL A 543 -11.11 8.98 -21.67
N ILE A 544 -11.15 10.16 -22.29
CA ILE A 544 -12.39 10.92 -22.46
C ILE A 544 -12.58 11.29 -23.93
N THR A 545 -13.70 10.86 -24.50
CA THR A 545 -14.12 11.21 -25.85
C THR A 545 -15.02 12.43 -25.84
N ASP A 546 -15.15 13.08 -27.00
CA ASP A 546 -15.87 14.35 -27.14
C ASP A 546 -17.10 14.13 -28.01
N ASP A 547 -18.29 14.32 -27.44
CA ASP A 547 -19.60 14.13 -28.09
C ASP A 547 -20.06 12.69 -28.37
N GLN A 548 -19.51 11.70 -27.68
CA GLN A 548 -19.98 10.32 -27.75
C GLN A 548 -21.01 10.04 -26.65
N GLY A 549 -22.27 9.89 -27.01
CA GLY A 549 -23.32 9.66 -26.02
C GLY A 549 -23.35 8.26 -25.46
N TYR A 550 -24.18 8.06 -24.43
CA TYR A 550 -24.42 6.74 -23.83
C TYR A 550 -24.91 5.72 -24.86
N GLY A 551 -25.75 6.13 -25.81
CA GLY A 551 -26.26 5.27 -26.88
C GLY A 551 -25.26 4.96 -27.99
N ASP A 552 -24.06 5.55 -27.99
CA ASP A 552 -23.07 5.39 -29.06
C ASP A 552 -22.05 4.27 -28.79
N ILE A 553 -22.47 3.26 -28.03
CA ILE A 553 -21.70 2.05 -27.72
C ILE A 553 -22.61 0.85 -27.97
N ALA A 554 -22.12 -0.13 -28.72
CA ALA A 554 -22.90 -1.31 -29.12
C ALA A 554 -23.38 -2.10 -27.88
N ALA A 555 -22.55 -2.27 -26.85
CA ALA A 555 -22.92 -2.91 -25.59
C ALA A 555 -24.11 -2.26 -24.84
N HIS A 556 -24.44 -1.00 -25.13
CA HIS A 556 -25.63 -0.34 -24.58
C HIS A 556 -26.91 -0.55 -25.41
N GLY A 557 -26.85 -1.38 -26.45
CA GLY A 557 -27.99 -1.78 -27.27
C GLY A 557 -28.13 -1.03 -28.59
N ASN A 558 -27.11 -0.28 -29.02
CA ASN A 558 -27.14 0.37 -30.34
C ASN A 558 -27.14 -0.70 -31.45
N PRO A 559 -28.10 -0.66 -32.40
CA PRO A 559 -28.23 -1.69 -33.42
C PRO A 559 -27.30 -1.52 -34.62
N VAL A 560 -26.56 -0.41 -34.72
CA VAL A 560 -25.77 -0.04 -35.91
C VAL A 560 -24.27 0.10 -35.63
N VAL A 561 -23.88 0.92 -34.65
CA VAL A 561 -22.45 1.19 -34.38
C VAL A 561 -21.76 -0.10 -33.92
N LYS A 562 -20.50 -0.28 -34.30
CA LYS A 562 -19.69 -1.43 -33.86
C LYS A 562 -18.55 -0.96 -32.98
N THR A 563 -18.52 -1.47 -31.75
CA THR A 563 -17.51 -1.09 -30.77
C THR A 563 -16.96 -2.31 -30.02
N PRO A 564 -16.41 -3.32 -30.73
CA PRO A 564 -16.02 -4.58 -30.09
C PRO A 564 -14.99 -4.42 -28.96
N ASN A 565 -14.10 -3.43 -29.03
CA ASN A 565 -13.10 -3.20 -27.99
C ASN A 565 -13.68 -2.45 -26.77
N LEU A 566 -14.56 -1.49 -26.98
CA LEU A 566 -15.32 -0.83 -25.90
C LEU A 566 -16.33 -1.78 -25.29
N ASP A 567 -16.93 -2.70 -26.06
CA ASP A 567 -17.80 -3.75 -25.56
C ASP A 567 -17.02 -4.71 -24.66
N ARG A 568 -15.80 -5.08 -25.07
CA ARG A 568 -14.87 -5.83 -24.23
C ARG A 568 -14.50 -5.05 -22.98
N LEU A 569 -14.14 -3.77 -23.10
CA LEU A 569 -13.84 -2.91 -21.95
C LEU A 569 -15.04 -2.81 -21.00
N HIS A 570 -16.25 -2.61 -21.52
CA HIS A 570 -17.51 -2.61 -20.79
C HIS A 570 -17.74 -3.93 -20.02
N ALA A 571 -17.48 -5.08 -20.65
CA ALA A 571 -17.59 -6.38 -20.00
C ALA A 571 -16.53 -6.59 -18.90
N GLU A 572 -15.33 -6.04 -19.07
CA GLU A 572 -14.21 -6.15 -18.13
C GLU A 572 -14.23 -5.07 -17.02
N SER A 573 -15.18 -4.14 -17.03
CA SER A 573 -15.20 -2.98 -16.13
C SER A 573 -16.31 -3.02 -15.09
N VAL A 574 -16.16 -2.17 -14.07
CA VAL A 574 -17.29 -1.61 -13.33
C VAL A 574 -17.94 -0.53 -14.20
N ARG A 575 -19.26 -0.57 -14.33
CA ARG A 575 -20.04 0.31 -15.19
C ARG A 575 -20.89 1.22 -14.33
N LEU A 576 -20.59 2.51 -14.33
CA LEU A 576 -21.40 3.49 -13.61
C LEU A 576 -22.61 3.80 -14.48
N THR A 577 -23.73 3.10 -14.22
CA THR A 577 -24.89 3.18 -15.10
C THR A 577 -25.64 4.50 -14.94
N GLU A 578 -25.47 5.24 -13.84
CA GLU A 578 -26.04 6.58 -13.63
C GLU A 578 -24.93 7.64 -13.46
N PHE A 579 -23.92 7.64 -14.35
CA PHE A 579 -22.88 8.65 -14.40
C PHE A 579 -23.29 9.86 -15.24
N HIS A 580 -23.18 11.07 -14.67
CA HIS A 580 -23.57 12.32 -15.30
C HIS A 580 -22.40 13.31 -15.49
N ALA A 581 -22.27 13.79 -16.72
CA ALA A 581 -21.44 14.91 -17.14
C ALA A 581 -22.26 16.21 -17.24
N SER A 582 -21.57 17.35 -17.33
CA SER A 582 -22.20 18.57 -17.82
C SER A 582 -22.58 18.40 -19.29
N PRO A 583 -23.55 19.16 -19.81
CA PRO A 583 -24.08 18.92 -21.15
C PRO A 583 -23.23 19.49 -22.28
N THR A 584 -22.05 20.04 -21.96
CA THR A 584 -21.04 20.47 -22.95
C THR A 584 -19.61 20.26 -22.43
N CYS A 585 -18.66 20.19 -23.37
CA CYS A 585 -17.29 19.75 -23.15
C CYS A 585 -16.47 20.56 -22.11
N SER A 586 -16.33 21.88 -22.24
CA SER A 586 -15.51 22.68 -21.30
C SER A 586 -16.02 22.59 -19.85
N PRO A 587 -17.33 22.77 -19.57
CA PRO A 587 -17.90 22.52 -18.25
C PRO A 587 -17.51 21.16 -17.64
N THR A 588 -17.70 20.06 -18.37
CA THR A 588 -17.37 18.72 -17.85
C THR A 588 -15.89 18.59 -17.54
N ARG A 589 -15.02 19.09 -18.43
CA ARG A 589 -13.56 19.05 -18.25
C ARG A 589 -13.14 19.88 -17.04
N ALA A 590 -13.77 21.02 -16.79
CA ALA A 590 -13.50 21.86 -15.64
C ALA A 590 -13.83 21.12 -14.34
N ALA A 591 -15.05 20.59 -14.25
CA ALA A 591 -15.54 19.92 -13.07
C ALA A 591 -14.84 18.57 -12.80
N LEU A 592 -14.43 17.85 -13.86
CA LEU A 592 -13.52 16.70 -13.76
C LEU A 592 -12.18 17.10 -13.12
N MET A 593 -11.59 18.21 -13.55
CA MET A 593 -10.30 18.67 -13.08
C MET A 593 -10.35 19.22 -11.66
N THR A 594 -11.49 19.70 -11.16
CA THR A 594 -11.56 20.43 -9.88
C THR A 594 -12.40 19.76 -8.81
N GLY A 595 -13.20 18.75 -9.15
CA GLY A 595 -14.09 18.07 -8.21
C GLY A 595 -15.24 18.94 -7.68
N ARG A 596 -15.60 20.00 -8.40
CA ARG A 596 -16.66 20.96 -8.06
C ARG A 596 -17.42 21.36 -9.31
N HIS A 597 -18.62 21.89 -9.15
CA HIS A 597 -19.43 22.35 -10.27
C HIS A 597 -18.65 23.36 -11.13
N GLU A 598 -18.80 23.27 -12.45
CA GLU A 598 -18.03 24.05 -13.44
C GLU A 598 -18.09 25.56 -13.22
N PHE A 599 -19.27 26.07 -12.81
CA PHE A 599 -19.52 27.49 -12.52
C PHE A 599 -18.72 27.96 -11.31
N ARG A 600 -18.51 27.08 -10.31
CA ARG A 600 -17.60 27.32 -9.17
C ARG A 600 -16.13 27.39 -9.56
N SER A 601 -15.83 26.99 -10.79
CA SER A 601 -14.50 27.02 -11.39
C SER A 601 -14.41 28.08 -12.51
N GLY A 602 -15.41 28.97 -12.63
CA GLY A 602 -15.49 30.03 -13.62
C GLY A 602 -15.93 29.59 -15.03
N VAL A 603 -16.12 28.28 -15.26
CA VAL A 603 -16.39 27.74 -16.61
C VAL A 603 -17.88 27.62 -16.83
N THR A 604 -18.40 28.39 -17.77
CA THR A 604 -19.85 28.52 -18.00
C THR A 604 -20.23 28.52 -19.50
N HIS A 605 -19.23 28.48 -20.39
CA HIS A 605 -19.40 28.33 -21.83
C HIS A 605 -18.18 27.60 -22.39
N THR A 606 -18.27 27.16 -23.64
CA THR A 606 -17.15 26.63 -24.44
C THR A 606 -16.36 27.69 -25.23
N ILE A 607 -16.78 28.95 -25.20
CA ILE A 607 -16.18 30.08 -25.93
C ILE A 607 -16.45 31.37 -25.14
N HIS A 608 -16.12 32.53 -25.71
CA HIS A 608 -16.35 33.85 -25.10
C HIS A 608 -15.62 34.04 -23.79
N GLU A 609 -14.39 33.52 -23.70
CA GLU A 609 -13.51 33.64 -22.53
C GLU A 609 -14.02 32.92 -21.28
N ARG A 610 -15.17 32.25 -21.40
CA ARG A 610 -15.90 31.58 -20.33
C ARG A 610 -15.64 30.08 -20.31
N GLU A 611 -14.76 29.60 -21.20
CA GLU A 611 -14.10 28.30 -21.14
C GLU A 611 -12.86 28.30 -20.24
N ARG A 612 -12.35 29.47 -19.85
CA ARG A 612 -11.14 29.61 -19.04
C ARG A 612 -11.33 29.01 -17.64
N LEU A 613 -10.56 28.00 -17.28
CA LEU A 613 -10.59 27.48 -15.91
C LEU A 613 -9.97 28.50 -14.95
N ALA A 614 -10.71 28.93 -13.94
CA ALA A 614 -10.25 29.89 -12.94
C ALA A 614 -8.84 29.54 -12.44
N LEU A 615 -7.93 30.53 -12.44
CA LEU A 615 -6.52 30.31 -12.06
C LEU A 615 -6.35 29.94 -10.58
N SER A 616 -7.33 30.28 -9.74
CA SER A 616 -7.39 29.90 -8.33
C SER A 616 -7.79 28.44 -8.10
N ALA A 617 -8.25 27.72 -9.13
CA ALA A 617 -8.67 26.34 -9.01
C ALA A 617 -7.47 25.37 -9.07
N THR A 618 -7.32 24.58 -8.01
CA THR A 618 -6.41 23.43 -7.95
C THR A 618 -6.95 22.29 -8.80
N THR A 619 -6.10 21.70 -9.64
CA THR A 619 -6.49 20.64 -10.57
C THR A 619 -6.07 19.25 -10.09
N LEU A 620 -6.79 18.21 -10.52
CA LEU A 620 -6.45 16.80 -10.31
C LEU A 620 -4.96 16.48 -10.60
N PRO A 621 -4.39 16.83 -11.76
CA PRO A 621 -2.96 16.57 -12.01
C PRO A 621 -2.03 17.31 -11.05
N GLN A 622 -2.38 18.50 -10.53
CA GLN A 622 -1.59 19.15 -9.48
C GLN A 622 -1.61 18.36 -8.17
N LEU A 623 -2.76 17.78 -7.80
CA LEU A 623 -2.89 16.91 -6.63
C LEU A 623 -2.13 15.59 -6.82
N LEU A 624 -2.24 14.94 -7.98
CA LEU A 624 -1.52 13.69 -8.23
C LEU A 624 0.00 13.92 -8.24
N LYS A 625 0.45 15.04 -8.80
CA LYS A 625 1.87 15.39 -8.84
C LYS A 625 2.47 15.60 -7.45
N SER A 626 1.71 16.13 -6.48
CA SER A 626 2.20 16.23 -5.09
C SER A 626 2.45 14.87 -4.44
N ALA A 627 1.86 13.80 -4.98
CA ALA A 627 2.07 12.41 -4.57
C ALA A 627 3.08 11.64 -5.46
N GLY A 628 3.83 12.34 -6.31
CA GLY A 628 4.90 11.77 -7.12
C GLY A 628 4.45 11.18 -8.46
N TYR A 629 3.26 11.53 -8.95
CA TYR A 629 2.84 11.12 -10.30
C TYR A 629 3.55 11.94 -11.38
N ALA A 630 4.03 11.26 -12.42
CA ALA A 630 4.27 11.88 -13.72
C ALA A 630 2.93 12.13 -14.41
N THR A 631 2.71 13.32 -14.98
CA THR A 631 1.39 13.67 -15.56
C THR A 631 1.50 14.03 -17.04
N GLY A 632 0.63 13.46 -17.88
CA GLY A 632 0.60 13.70 -19.33
C GLY A 632 -0.80 13.95 -19.86
N ILE A 633 -0.94 14.93 -20.76
CA ILE A 633 -2.18 15.20 -21.51
C ILE A 633 -1.95 15.06 -23.01
N PHE A 634 -2.87 14.36 -23.67
CA PHE A 634 -2.84 14.09 -25.11
C PHE A 634 -4.23 14.36 -25.71
N GLY A 635 -4.34 15.35 -26.62
CA GLY A 635 -5.59 15.70 -27.30
C GLY A 635 -6.14 17.08 -26.94
N LYS A 636 -7.37 17.14 -26.40
CA LYS A 636 -8.14 18.36 -26.16
C LYS A 636 -8.03 18.84 -24.71
N TRP A 637 -7.64 20.10 -24.52
CA TRP A 637 -7.67 20.76 -23.21
C TRP A 637 -8.97 21.53 -22.97
N HIS A 638 -9.21 22.56 -23.76
CA HIS A 638 -10.43 23.37 -23.80
C HIS A 638 -10.80 24.04 -22.45
N LEU A 639 -9.79 24.44 -21.68
CA LEU A 639 -9.90 25.13 -20.39
C LEU A 639 -9.11 26.46 -20.36
N GLY A 640 -8.92 27.07 -21.54
CA GLY A 640 -8.20 28.32 -21.77
C GLY A 640 -6.91 28.12 -22.58
N ASP A 641 -6.73 28.96 -23.61
CA ASP A 641 -5.63 28.84 -24.57
C ASP A 641 -4.48 29.83 -24.29
N GLU A 642 -4.70 30.87 -23.47
CA GLU A 642 -3.62 31.75 -23.04
C GLU A 642 -2.62 31.01 -22.13
N ASP A 643 -1.38 31.50 -22.10
CA ASP A 643 -0.25 30.84 -21.42
C ASP A 643 -0.55 30.42 -19.97
N ALA A 644 -1.22 31.28 -19.20
CA ALA A 644 -1.58 31.01 -17.80
C ALA A 644 -2.55 29.83 -17.62
N TYR A 645 -3.37 29.54 -18.63
CA TYR A 645 -4.37 28.48 -18.61
C TYR A 645 -3.87 27.16 -19.24
N GLN A 646 -2.72 27.18 -19.90
CA GLN A 646 -2.17 26.00 -20.58
C GLN A 646 -1.94 24.82 -19.62
N PRO A 647 -2.14 23.56 -20.06
CA PRO A 647 -2.06 22.40 -19.16
C PRO A 647 -0.72 22.27 -18.42
N GLY A 648 0.38 22.71 -19.05
CA GLY A 648 1.72 22.72 -18.45
C GLY A 648 1.86 23.65 -17.25
N LYS A 649 0.98 24.64 -17.12
CA LYS A 649 0.84 25.50 -15.93
C LYS A 649 -0.20 24.97 -14.94
N ARG A 650 -0.97 23.97 -15.34
CA ARG A 650 -2.10 23.39 -14.61
C ARG A 650 -1.87 21.94 -14.21
N GLY A 651 -0.59 21.56 -14.02
CA GLY A 651 -0.20 20.30 -13.38
C GLY A 651 0.29 19.19 -14.31
N PHE A 652 0.26 19.37 -15.64
CA PHE A 652 0.77 18.38 -16.59
C PHE A 652 2.25 18.57 -16.91
N ASP A 653 3.06 17.52 -16.77
CA ASP A 653 4.48 17.52 -17.14
C ASP A 653 4.68 17.38 -18.64
N ARG A 654 3.85 16.55 -19.29
CA ARG A 654 3.83 16.35 -20.74
C ARG A 654 2.56 16.93 -21.33
N VAL A 655 2.70 17.81 -22.31
CA VAL A 655 1.59 18.47 -23.02
C VAL A 655 1.68 18.16 -24.50
N PHE A 656 0.64 17.56 -25.06
CA PHE A 656 0.54 17.30 -26.49
C PHE A 656 -0.91 17.52 -26.96
N ILE A 657 -1.25 18.77 -27.26
CA ILE A 657 -2.65 19.19 -27.43
C ILE A 657 -2.89 20.01 -28.70
N HIS A 658 -4.12 20.02 -29.19
CA HIS A 658 -4.61 21.04 -30.12
C HIS A 658 -5.29 22.19 -29.35
N GLY A 659 -5.51 23.33 -30.00
CA GLY A 659 -6.18 24.48 -29.39
C GLY A 659 -7.70 24.45 -29.57
N GLY A 660 -8.40 25.31 -28.83
CA GLY A 660 -9.85 25.47 -28.95
C GLY A 660 -10.69 24.23 -28.61
N GLY A 661 -11.94 24.25 -29.06
CA GLY A 661 -12.93 23.21 -28.77
C GLY A 661 -12.93 22.02 -29.72
N GLY A 662 -12.25 22.11 -30.86
CA GLY A 662 -12.13 21.05 -31.84
C GLY A 662 -11.06 21.42 -32.85
N ILE A 663 -10.47 20.42 -33.50
CA ILE A 663 -9.41 20.65 -34.49
C ILE A 663 -9.95 21.50 -35.64
N GLY A 664 -9.21 22.56 -35.98
CA GLY A 664 -9.58 23.52 -37.02
C GLY A 664 -10.64 24.55 -36.61
N GLN A 665 -11.18 24.49 -35.38
CA GLN A 665 -12.12 25.50 -34.89
C GLN A 665 -11.37 26.73 -34.35
N SER A 666 -11.81 27.92 -34.73
CA SER A 666 -11.25 29.18 -34.23
C SER A 666 -12.34 30.22 -34.06
N PHE A 667 -12.41 30.82 -32.88
CA PHE A 667 -13.35 31.88 -32.55
C PHE A 667 -12.58 33.19 -32.24
N PRO A 668 -13.22 34.36 -32.37
CA PRO A 668 -12.63 35.60 -31.87
C PRO A 668 -12.29 35.49 -30.38
N GLY A 669 -11.17 36.08 -29.97
CA GLY A 669 -10.73 36.07 -28.57
C GLY A 669 -9.91 34.83 -28.21
N SER A 670 -10.21 34.22 -27.06
CA SER A 670 -9.34 33.22 -26.43
C SER A 670 -9.39 31.82 -27.06
N CYS A 671 -10.51 31.37 -27.61
CA CYS A 671 -10.70 29.95 -27.98
C CYS A 671 -10.40 29.67 -29.46
N GLY A 672 -9.36 28.89 -29.77
CA GLY A 672 -9.07 28.51 -31.15
C GLY A 672 -7.83 27.66 -31.37
N ASP A 673 -7.82 26.97 -32.50
CA ASP A 673 -6.78 26.04 -32.89
C ASP A 673 -5.74 26.67 -33.85
N ALA A 674 -4.68 25.91 -34.18
CA ALA A 674 -3.69 26.31 -35.17
C ALA A 674 -4.35 26.67 -36.53
N PRO A 675 -3.90 27.73 -37.21
CA PRO A 675 -4.44 28.12 -38.51
C PRO A 675 -4.39 26.99 -39.54
N GLY A 676 -5.54 26.68 -40.16
CA GLY A 676 -5.65 25.67 -41.22
C GLY A 676 -5.48 24.22 -40.76
N ASN A 677 -5.59 23.95 -39.45
CA ASN A 677 -5.44 22.60 -38.92
C ASN A 677 -6.55 21.65 -39.39
N THR A 678 -6.25 20.37 -39.53
CA THR A 678 -7.20 19.34 -39.98
C THR A 678 -7.04 18.05 -39.19
N TYR A 679 -8.00 17.12 -39.30
CA TYR A 679 -7.94 15.83 -38.63
C TYR A 679 -6.83 14.91 -39.17
N PHE A 680 -6.26 15.22 -40.35
CA PHE A 680 -5.16 14.46 -40.96
C PHE A 680 -3.88 15.30 -40.94
N ASP A 681 -2.80 14.67 -40.50
CA ASP A 681 -1.49 15.29 -40.29
C ASP A 681 -1.60 16.58 -39.42
N PRO A 682 -2.31 16.54 -38.27
CA PRO A 682 -2.61 17.74 -37.51
C PRO A 682 -1.34 18.44 -37.00
N MET A 683 -1.41 19.76 -36.93
CA MET A 683 -0.46 20.58 -36.20
C MET A 683 -0.80 20.52 -34.70
N ILE A 684 0.13 20.04 -33.88
CA ILE A 684 -0.08 19.84 -32.44
C ILE A 684 0.86 20.71 -31.63
N ARG A 685 0.36 21.34 -30.57
CA ARG A 685 1.18 22.04 -29.59
C ARG A 685 1.74 21.06 -28.57
N SER A 686 3.02 20.74 -28.72
CA SER A 686 3.83 19.86 -27.88
C SER A 686 4.75 20.69 -26.98
N ASP A 687 4.53 20.64 -25.67
CA ASP A 687 5.34 21.34 -24.63
C ASP A 687 5.67 22.80 -24.98
N GLY A 688 4.66 23.53 -25.46
CA GLY A 688 4.77 24.96 -25.78
C GLY A 688 5.22 25.29 -27.21
N THR A 689 5.52 24.29 -28.04
CA THR A 689 5.90 24.47 -29.46
C THR A 689 4.99 23.67 -30.38
N PHE A 690 4.77 24.14 -31.60
CA PHE A 690 4.00 23.40 -32.59
C PHE A 690 4.85 22.36 -33.32
N VAL A 691 4.31 21.17 -33.50
CA VAL A 691 4.93 20.08 -34.25
C VAL A 691 3.97 19.59 -35.33
N LYS A 692 4.53 19.33 -36.51
CA LYS A 692 3.82 18.65 -37.60
C LYS A 692 3.76 17.17 -37.29
N THR A 693 2.59 16.58 -37.35
CA THR A 693 2.38 15.15 -37.15
C THR A 693 2.00 14.47 -38.46
N LYS A 694 1.87 13.15 -38.45
CA LYS A 694 1.43 12.38 -39.61
C LYS A 694 0.38 11.36 -39.19
N GLY A 695 -0.69 11.23 -39.96
CA GLY A 695 -1.79 10.30 -39.70
C GLY A 695 -3.05 10.99 -39.17
N TYR A 696 -4.04 10.17 -38.82
CA TYR A 696 -5.30 10.65 -38.27
C TYR A 696 -5.13 11.09 -36.81
N CYS A 697 -5.77 12.20 -36.41
CA CYS A 697 -5.51 12.85 -35.11
C CYS A 697 -5.70 11.93 -33.90
N THR A 698 -6.73 11.09 -33.90
CA THR A 698 -6.98 10.13 -32.82
C THR A 698 -5.85 9.11 -32.70
N ASP A 699 -5.36 8.57 -33.82
CA ASP A 699 -4.20 7.66 -33.83
C ASP A 699 -2.96 8.37 -33.29
N VAL A 700 -2.72 9.62 -33.74
CA VAL A 700 -1.59 10.45 -33.32
C VAL A 700 -1.60 10.70 -31.80
N PHE A 701 -2.76 10.95 -31.19
CA PHE A 701 -2.86 11.14 -29.74
C PHE A 701 -2.62 9.84 -28.96
N PHE A 702 -3.17 8.72 -29.43
CA PHE A 702 -2.93 7.41 -28.80
C PHE A 702 -1.48 6.96 -28.94
N ASP A 703 -0.86 7.16 -30.09
CA ASP A 703 0.54 6.82 -30.33
C ASP A 703 1.45 7.65 -29.41
N ALA A 704 1.21 8.97 -29.31
CA ALA A 704 1.98 9.84 -28.42
C ALA A 704 1.82 9.45 -26.94
N ALA A 705 0.61 9.05 -26.53
CA ALA A 705 0.34 8.58 -25.17
C ALA A 705 1.04 7.24 -24.88
N LEU A 706 0.94 6.27 -25.80
CA LEU A 706 1.59 4.96 -25.68
C LEU A 706 3.11 5.09 -25.64
N ASP A 707 3.71 5.92 -26.51
CA ASP A 707 5.14 6.21 -26.50
C ASP A 707 5.60 6.86 -25.19
N TRP A 708 4.75 7.69 -24.58
CA TRP A 708 5.05 8.29 -23.28
C TRP A 708 4.93 7.28 -22.14
N ILE A 709 3.88 6.45 -22.13
CA ILE A 709 3.70 5.37 -21.16
C ILE A 709 4.86 4.36 -21.24
N ASP A 710 5.29 3.98 -22.43
CA ASP A 710 6.42 3.08 -22.67
C ASP A 710 7.72 3.60 -22.02
N LYS A 711 7.92 4.93 -22.00
CA LYS A 711 9.08 5.55 -21.34
C LYS A 711 8.99 5.60 -19.82
N HIS A 712 7.79 5.50 -19.25
CA HIS A 712 7.56 5.56 -17.81
C HIS A 712 7.38 4.17 -17.17
N ARG A 713 6.99 3.15 -17.93
CA ARG A 713 6.71 1.80 -17.39
C ARG A 713 7.87 1.08 -16.70
N SER A 714 9.10 1.55 -16.89
CA SER A 714 10.31 0.99 -16.26
C SER A 714 10.76 1.76 -15.02
N ARG A 715 10.03 2.82 -14.65
CA ARG A 715 10.32 3.68 -13.50
C ARG A 715 9.48 3.26 -12.30
N ASP A 716 9.97 3.57 -11.11
CA ASP A 716 9.25 3.32 -9.86
C ASP A 716 8.14 4.36 -9.57
N GLU A 717 8.02 5.41 -10.40
CA GLU A 717 7.00 6.46 -10.28
C GLU A 717 5.69 6.09 -11.00
N PRO A 718 4.51 6.31 -10.41
CA PRO A 718 3.24 6.12 -11.10
C PRO A 718 2.98 7.26 -12.10
N PHE A 719 2.12 7.02 -13.10
CA PHE A 719 1.75 8.06 -14.07
C PHE A 719 0.24 8.30 -14.17
N PHE A 720 -0.13 9.54 -14.52
CA PHE A 720 -1.49 9.94 -14.89
C PHE A 720 -1.52 10.39 -16.34
N CYS A 721 -2.13 9.58 -17.20
CA CYS A 721 -2.34 9.88 -18.62
C CYS A 721 -3.78 10.33 -18.84
N TYR A 722 -3.98 11.61 -19.13
CA TYR A 722 -5.26 12.15 -19.56
C TYR A 722 -5.32 12.15 -21.10
N LEU A 723 -5.98 11.14 -21.65
CA LEU A 723 -6.12 10.93 -23.09
C LEU A 723 -7.49 11.44 -23.55
N ALA A 724 -7.51 12.67 -24.05
CA ALA A 724 -8.72 13.44 -24.23
C ALA A 724 -8.97 13.67 -25.72
N THR A 725 -9.51 12.67 -26.42
CA THR A 725 -9.73 12.80 -27.88
C THR A 725 -10.74 13.90 -28.17
N ASN A 726 -10.54 14.62 -29.26
CA ASN A 726 -11.56 15.49 -29.85
C ASN A 726 -12.58 14.71 -30.68
N ALA A 727 -12.24 13.50 -31.14
CA ALA A 727 -13.22 12.64 -31.80
C ALA A 727 -14.23 12.11 -30.75
N PRO A 728 -15.51 11.87 -31.15
CA PRO A 728 -16.08 12.08 -32.50
C PRO A 728 -16.72 13.48 -32.76
N HIS A 729 -16.26 14.55 -32.11
CA HIS A 729 -16.79 15.91 -32.33
C HIS A 729 -16.68 16.38 -33.79
N ALA A 730 -17.59 17.26 -34.22
CA ALA A 730 -17.57 17.85 -35.56
C ALA A 730 -16.30 18.72 -35.82
N PRO A 731 -15.84 18.87 -37.08
CA PRO A 731 -16.35 18.24 -38.31
C PRO A 731 -16.17 16.72 -38.29
N TYR A 732 -17.15 15.98 -38.84
CA TYR A 732 -17.14 14.52 -38.86
C TYR A 732 -16.21 13.98 -39.94
N ASP A 733 -14.92 14.22 -39.77
CA ASP A 733 -13.86 13.72 -40.64
C ASP A 733 -13.36 12.38 -40.06
N CYS A 734 -13.83 11.27 -40.62
CA CYS A 734 -13.43 9.92 -40.21
C CYS A 734 -12.27 9.40 -41.07
N PRO A 735 -11.55 8.35 -40.62
CA PRO A 735 -10.58 7.67 -41.47
C PRO A 735 -11.20 7.22 -42.80
N PRO A 736 -10.47 7.30 -43.93
CA PRO A 736 -11.01 6.96 -45.25
C PRO A 736 -11.60 5.54 -45.28
N GLY A 737 -12.87 5.44 -45.68
CA GLY A 737 -13.59 4.16 -45.84
C GLY A 737 -14.21 3.60 -44.56
N SER A 738 -14.01 4.22 -43.39
CA SER A 738 -14.62 3.77 -42.12
C SER A 738 -16.12 4.06 -42.00
N ASP A 739 -16.64 4.99 -42.78
CA ASP A 739 -18.06 5.36 -42.89
C ASP A 739 -18.86 4.36 -43.75
N THR A 740 -18.23 3.81 -44.78
CA THR A 740 -18.86 2.97 -45.81
C THR A 740 -19.66 1.79 -45.24
N PRO A 741 -19.17 1.03 -44.22
CA PRO A 741 -19.91 -0.08 -43.64
C PRO A 741 -21.25 0.31 -43.00
N TYR A 742 -21.39 1.57 -42.58
CA TYR A 742 -22.56 2.05 -41.83
C TYR A 742 -23.71 2.52 -42.73
N LEU A 743 -23.42 2.94 -43.96
CA LEU A 743 -24.42 3.55 -44.85
C LEU A 743 -25.65 2.66 -45.06
N ALA A 744 -25.44 1.40 -45.43
CA ALA A 744 -26.54 0.46 -45.68
C ALA A 744 -27.31 0.09 -44.40
N THR A 745 -26.61 -0.05 -43.26
CA THR A 745 -27.23 -0.36 -41.97
C THR A 745 -28.03 0.81 -41.41
N LEU A 746 -27.59 2.05 -41.64
CA LEU A 746 -28.33 3.26 -41.24
C LEU A 746 -29.60 3.44 -42.06
N GLU A 747 -29.54 3.15 -43.35
CA GLU A 747 -30.74 3.10 -44.20
C GLU A 747 -31.73 2.05 -43.71
N ALA A 748 -31.25 0.84 -43.41
CA ALA A 748 -32.08 -0.22 -42.82
C ALA A 748 -32.64 0.13 -41.43
N ALA A 749 -31.92 0.95 -40.65
CA ALA A 749 -32.37 1.47 -39.36
C ALA A 749 -33.36 2.65 -39.46
N GLY A 750 -33.74 3.06 -40.68
CA GLY A 750 -34.78 4.06 -40.93
C GLY A 750 -34.29 5.50 -41.10
N ILE A 751 -32.98 5.73 -41.22
CA ILE A 751 -32.43 7.07 -41.51
C ILE A 751 -32.56 7.35 -43.02
N ALA A 752 -33.69 7.97 -43.38
CA ALA A 752 -34.05 8.21 -44.78
C ALA A 752 -33.28 9.39 -45.44
N ASP A 753 -32.91 10.41 -44.66
CA ASP A 753 -32.18 11.56 -45.20
C ASP A 753 -30.72 11.20 -45.49
N ALA A 754 -30.32 11.31 -46.77
CA ALA A 754 -29.01 10.88 -47.22
C ALA A 754 -27.86 11.70 -46.60
N LYS A 755 -28.08 12.99 -46.32
CA LYS A 755 -27.08 13.86 -45.71
C LYS A 755 -26.88 13.51 -44.24
N GLN A 756 -27.97 13.38 -43.49
CA GLN A 756 -27.94 12.92 -42.10
C GLN A 756 -27.31 11.53 -41.99
N ARG A 757 -27.61 10.64 -42.92
CA ARG A 757 -27.02 9.29 -42.99
C ARG A 757 -25.51 9.34 -43.22
N ASP A 758 -25.02 10.18 -44.12
CA ASP A 758 -23.58 10.41 -44.35
C ASP A 758 -22.89 10.98 -43.11
N GLU A 759 -23.50 11.99 -42.46
CA GLU A 759 -22.98 12.58 -41.21
C GLU A 759 -22.89 11.53 -40.09
N ILE A 760 -23.92 10.71 -39.87
CA ILE A 760 -23.92 9.66 -38.86
C ILE A 760 -22.94 8.54 -39.21
N ALA A 761 -22.82 8.16 -40.49
CA ALA A 761 -21.87 7.14 -40.92
C ALA A 761 -20.42 7.56 -40.62
N ARG A 762 -20.06 8.83 -40.87
CA ARG A 762 -18.75 9.36 -40.51
C ARG A 762 -18.56 9.46 -39.01
N PHE A 763 -19.56 9.93 -38.27
CA PHE A 763 -19.54 9.94 -36.80
C PHE A 763 -19.28 8.54 -36.23
N TYR A 764 -19.92 7.49 -36.77
CA TYR A 764 -19.64 6.10 -36.39
C TYR A 764 -18.28 5.59 -36.86
N GLY A 765 -17.78 6.01 -38.02
CA GLY A 765 -16.41 5.73 -38.44
C GLY A 765 -15.35 6.33 -37.50
N MET A 766 -15.61 7.50 -36.93
CA MET A 766 -14.75 8.10 -35.88
C MET A 766 -14.81 7.29 -34.58
N ILE A 767 -16.00 6.84 -34.16
CA ILE A 767 -16.17 5.99 -32.98
C ILE A 767 -15.47 4.62 -33.16
N GLU A 768 -15.55 4.02 -34.35
CA GLU A 768 -14.83 2.78 -34.66
C GLU A 768 -13.31 2.95 -34.57
N ASN A 769 -12.78 4.11 -34.98
CA ASN A 769 -11.36 4.41 -34.81
C ASN A 769 -10.97 4.59 -33.32
N ILE A 770 -11.81 5.26 -32.52
CA ILE A 770 -11.63 5.34 -31.06
C ILE A 770 -11.63 3.93 -30.46
N ASP A 771 -12.61 3.10 -30.82
CA ASP A 771 -12.73 1.72 -30.37
C ASP A 771 -11.44 0.92 -30.66
N THR A 772 -10.96 1.01 -31.90
CA THR A 772 -9.71 0.37 -32.33
C THR A 772 -8.53 0.82 -31.47
N ASN A 773 -8.41 2.12 -31.21
CA ASN A 773 -7.32 2.67 -30.40
C ASN A 773 -7.42 2.33 -28.91
N VAL A 774 -8.61 2.27 -28.34
CA VAL A 774 -8.83 1.74 -26.98
C VAL A 774 -8.44 0.26 -26.92
N GLY A 775 -8.77 -0.51 -27.97
CA GLY A 775 -8.31 -1.89 -28.12
C GLY A 775 -6.78 -2.00 -28.10
N ARG A 776 -6.09 -1.17 -28.89
CA ARG A 776 -4.62 -1.06 -28.93
C ARG A 776 -4.05 -0.71 -27.56
N LEU A 777 -4.63 0.27 -26.88
CA LEU A 777 -4.20 0.71 -25.55
C LEU A 777 -4.28 -0.42 -24.52
N VAL A 778 -5.45 -1.05 -24.39
CA VAL A 778 -5.65 -2.15 -23.43
C VAL A 778 -4.74 -3.33 -23.77
N ALA A 779 -4.61 -3.68 -25.05
CA ALA A 779 -3.71 -4.75 -25.49
C ALA A 779 -2.24 -4.45 -25.15
N LYS A 780 -1.80 -3.19 -25.28
CA LYS A 780 -0.44 -2.78 -24.90
C LYS A 780 -0.20 -2.85 -23.39
N LEU A 781 -1.19 -2.48 -22.57
CA LEU A 781 -1.07 -2.65 -21.12
C LEU A 781 -0.96 -4.12 -20.72
N ASP A 782 -1.71 -5.02 -21.37
CA ASP A 782 -1.57 -6.47 -21.16
C ASP A 782 -0.19 -6.97 -21.65
N GLU A 783 0.27 -6.55 -22.83
CA GLU A 783 1.61 -6.88 -23.37
C GLU A 783 2.75 -6.43 -22.45
N TRP A 784 2.62 -5.24 -21.84
CA TRP A 784 3.63 -4.66 -20.98
C TRP A 784 3.55 -5.12 -19.51
N GLY A 785 2.56 -5.95 -19.17
CA GLY A 785 2.34 -6.38 -17.79
C GLY A 785 1.84 -5.28 -16.86
N LEU A 786 1.31 -4.17 -17.39
CA LEU A 786 0.82 -3.02 -16.62
C LEU A 786 -0.66 -3.10 -16.26
N ALA A 787 -1.40 -4.06 -16.82
CA ALA A 787 -2.86 -4.10 -16.69
C ALA A 787 -3.37 -4.24 -15.25
N GLU A 788 -2.59 -4.90 -14.37
CA GLU A 788 -2.93 -5.05 -12.93
C GLU A 788 -2.55 -3.80 -12.12
N ASP A 789 -1.55 -3.04 -12.56
CA ASP A 789 -1.09 -1.82 -11.90
C ASP A 789 -1.73 -0.54 -12.45
N THR A 790 -2.65 -0.65 -13.40
CA THR A 790 -3.23 0.50 -14.12
C THR A 790 -4.75 0.53 -14.01
N LEU A 791 -5.29 1.62 -13.47
CA LEU A 791 -6.69 1.98 -13.59
C LEU A 791 -6.92 2.64 -14.96
N VAL A 792 -7.71 2.01 -15.81
CA VAL A 792 -8.20 2.56 -17.07
C VAL A 792 -9.65 3.01 -16.89
N VAL A 793 -9.89 4.30 -17.08
CA VAL A 793 -11.23 4.89 -17.11
C VAL A 793 -11.55 5.30 -18.53
N PHE A 794 -12.71 4.90 -19.04
CA PHE A 794 -13.26 5.38 -20.31
C PHE A 794 -14.57 6.11 -20.05
N THR A 795 -14.73 7.31 -20.60
CA THR A 795 -15.96 8.10 -20.53
C THR A 795 -16.12 9.02 -21.74
N SER A 796 -17.23 9.74 -21.82
CA SER A 796 -17.38 10.93 -22.68
C SER A 796 -17.65 12.19 -21.86
N ASP A 797 -17.46 13.37 -22.47
CA ASP A 797 -17.65 14.66 -21.82
C ASP A 797 -19.08 15.19 -21.86
N ASN A 798 -19.95 14.69 -22.73
CA ASN A 798 -21.38 15.03 -22.77
C ASN A 798 -22.18 14.03 -23.62
N GLY A 799 -23.50 14.24 -23.71
CA GLY A 799 -24.37 13.47 -24.59
C GLY A 799 -23.95 13.50 -26.07
N THR A 800 -24.57 12.62 -26.86
CA THR A 800 -24.26 12.44 -28.29
C THR A 800 -24.50 13.71 -29.10
N ALA A 801 -23.68 13.99 -30.11
CA ALA A 801 -23.93 15.06 -31.08
C ALA A 801 -24.72 14.61 -32.32
N ALA A 802 -24.71 13.32 -32.66
CA ALA A 802 -25.33 12.82 -33.90
C ALA A 802 -26.11 11.51 -33.72
N GLY A 803 -25.64 10.59 -32.87
CA GLY A 803 -26.19 9.24 -32.75
C GLY A 803 -27.60 9.14 -32.16
N HIS A 804 -28.12 10.21 -31.54
CA HIS A 804 -29.48 10.25 -31.00
C HIS A 804 -30.57 9.94 -32.04
N ALA A 805 -30.31 10.23 -33.32
CA ALA A 805 -31.23 9.95 -34.42
C ALA A 805 -31.40 8.43 -34.67
N VAL A 806 -30.41 7.63 -34.27
CA VAL A 806 -30.42 6.16 -34.39
C VAL A 806 -30.83 5.54 -33.06
N PHE A 807 -30.09 5.83 -31.99
CA PHE A 807 -30.31 5.21 -30.69
C PHE A 807 -29.72 6.05 -29.55
N ASN A 808 -30.57 6.50 -28.63
CA ASN A 808 -30.18 7.26 -27.44
C ASN A 808 -30.51 6.54 -26.12
N ALA A 809 -30.58 5.20 -26.15
CA ALA A 809 -30.96 4.37 -25.01
C ALA A 809 -32.28 4.80 -24.33
N GLY A 810 -33.25 5.27 -25.13
CA GLY A 810 -34.57 5.72 -24.65
C GLY A 810 -34.59 7.07 -23.94
N MET A 811 -33.47 7.80 -23.91
CA MET A 811 -33.36 9.10 -23.24
C MET A 811 -33.80 10.26 -24.14
N ARG A 812 -34.33 11.31 -23.51
CA ARG A 812 -34.71 12.56 -24.18
C ARG A 812 -33.52 13.47 -24.40
N ALA A 813 -33.54 14.14 -25.55
CA ALA A 813 -32.57 15.14 -26.00
C ALA A 813 -31.14 14.59 -26.18
N GLN A 814 -30.17 15.49 -26.34
CA GLN A 814 -28.80 15.20 -26.77
C GLN A 814 -27.84 16.26 -26.20
N LYS A 815 -26.58 16.32 -26.67
CA LYS A 815 -25.61 17.38 -26.30
C LYS A 815 -26.25 18.76 -26.22
N GLY A 816 -25.87 19.55 -25.21
CA GLY A 816 -26.36 20.91 -25.00
C GLY A 816 -27.72 20.99 -24.31
N SER A 817 -28.22 19.88 -23.77
CA SER A 817 -29.51 19.79 -23.10
C SER A 817 -29.37 19.39 -21.62
N PRO A 818 -30.20 19.94 -20.70
CA PRO A 818 -30.13 19.56 -19.29
C PRO A 818 -30.76 18.18 -19.01
N TYR A 819 -31.53 17.64 -19.96
CA TYR A 819 -32.12 16.30 -19.87
C TYR A 819 -31.05 15.20 -19.85
N ARG A 820 -31.47 13.97 -19.49
CA ARG A 820 -30.55 12.82 -19.37
C ARG A 820 -29.78 12.53 -20.65
N GLY A 821 -30.37 12.70 -21.83
CA GLY A 821 -29.67 12.47 -23.10
C GLY A 821 -28.52 13.45 -23.38
N GLY A 822 -28.48 14.60 -22.70
CA GLY A 822 -27.36 15.54 -22.76
C GLY A 822 -26.30 15.33 -21.68
N THR A 823 -26.64 14.65 -20.57
CA THR A 823 -25.80 14.58 -19.37
C THR A 823 -25.33 13.18 -19.02
N ARG A 824 -26.13 12.13 -19.24
CA ARG A 824 -25.75 10.75 -18.94
C ARG A 824 -24.80 10.25 -20.03
N VAL A 825 -23.62 9.82 -19.63
CA VAL A 825 -22.53 9.40 -20.51
C VAL A 825 -22.01 8.02 -20.12
N PRO A 826 -21.40 7.26 -21.05
CA PRO A 826 -20.80 5.97 -20.70
C PRO A 826 -19.66 6.19 -19.70
N SER A 827 -19.48 5.28 -18.74
CA SER A 827 -18.34 5.35 -17.80
C SER A 827 -17.93 3.96 -17.35
N PHE A 828 -16.75 3.53 -17.82
CA PHE A 828 -16.20 2.19 -17.60
C PHE A 828 -14.89 2.30 -16.82
N TRP A 829 -14.83 1.64 -15.68
CA TRP A 829 -13.68 1.64 -14.77
C TRP A 829 -13.09 0.24 -14.70
N ARG A 830 -11.92 0.05 -15.32
CA ARG A 830 -11.20 -1.22 -15.35
C ARG A 830 -9.90 -1.10 -14.58
N TRP A 831 -9.73 -1.94 -13.57
CA TRP A 831 -8.45 -2.14 -12.89
C TRP A 831 -8.31 -3.64 -12.61
N LYS A 832 -7.56 -4.32 -13.47
CA LYS A 832 -7.54 -5.78 -13.55
C LYS A 832 -7.05 -6.36 -12.23
N GLY A 833 -7.85 -7.21 -11.60
CA GLY A 833 -7.52 -7.79 -10.29
C GLY A 833 -7.85 -6.92 -9.07
N HIS A 834 -8.29 -5.66 -9.26
CA HIS A 834 -8.61 -4.72 -8.16
C HIS A 834 -10.06 -4.24 -8.14
N LEU A 835 -10.71 -4.11 -9.31
CA LEU A 835 -12.13 -3.80 -9.44
C LEU A 835 -12.88 -5.00 -10.05
N PRO A 836 -14.14 -5.26 -9.65
CA PRO A 836 -14.93 -6.38 -10.17
C PRO A 836 -15.29 -6.15 -11.64
N ALA A 837 -14.95 -7.10 -12.50
CA ALA A 837 -15.36 -7.09 -13.90
C ALA A 837 -16.87 -7.36 -14.01
N GLY A 838 -17.52 -6.68 -14.95
CA GLY A 838 -18.89 -6.98 -15.31
C GLY A 838 -19.94 -6.43 -14.33
N MET A 839 -19.57 -5.56 -13.40
CA MET A 839 -20.46 -5.06 -12.34
C MET A 839 -21.12 -3.73 -12.72
N ASP A 840 -22.44 -3.64 -12.56
CA ASP A 840 -23.15 -2.35 -12.64
C ASP A 840 -23.16 -1.64 -11.30
N MET A 841 -22.90 -0.33 -11.32
CA MET A 841 -23.03 0.58 -10.20
C MET A 841 -24.16 1.58 -10.50
N PRO A 842 -25.38 1.37 -9.95
CA PRO A 842 -26.55 2.18 -10.27
C PRO A 842 -26.66 3.48 -9.49
N SER A 843 -25.73 3.74 -8.57
CA SER A 843 -25.68 4.97 -7.78
C SER A 843 -25.54 6.20 -8.67
N LEU A 844 -26.28 7.27 -8.35
CA LEU A 844 -26.15 8.56 -9.01
C LEU A 844 -24.79 9.20 -8.68
N VAL A 845 -23.90 9.22 -9.66
CA VAL A 845 -22.56 9.83 -9.55
C VAL A 845 -22.34 10.77 -10.73
N ALA A 846 -21.42 11.71 -10.56
CA ALA A 846 -21.13 12.71 -11.57
C ALA A 846 -19.63 12.95 -11.73
N HIS A 847 -19.27 13.60 -12.81
CA HIS A 847 -17.90 14.00 -13.12
C HIS A 847 -17.21 14.80 -11.99
N ILE A 848 -17.94 15.53 -11.15
CA ILE A 848 -17.39 16.17 -9.92
C ILE A 848 -16.86 15.17 -8.89
N ASP A 849 -17.36 13.93 -8.89
CA ASP A 849 -16.94 12.89 -7.94
C ASP A 849 -15.65 12.19 -8.36
N VAL A 850 -15.18 12.41 -9.59
CA VAL A 850 -14.03 11.72 -10.14
C VAL A 850 -12.72 12.12 -9.46
N LEU A 851 -12.48 13.43 -9.25
CA LEU A 851 -11.26 13.90 -8.59
C LEU A 851 -11.09 13.29 -7.19
N PRO A 852 -12.05 13.39 -6.26
CA PRO A 852 -11.88 12.79 -4.93
C PRO A 852 -11.79 11.26 -5.01
N THR A 853 -12.47 10.62 -5.95
CA THR A 853 -12.37 9.16 -6.14
C THR A 853 -11.00 8.72 -6.64
N LEU A 854 -10.42 9.40 -7.62
CA LEU A 854 -9.09 9.08 -8.13
C LEU A 854 -8.01 9.34 -7.06
N CYS A 855 -8.15 10.41 -6.28
CA CYS A 855 -7.24 10.66 -5.16
C CYS A 855 -7.33 9.55 -4.10
N ASP A 856 -8.54 9.12 -3.74
CA ASP A 856 -8.78 8.03 -2.79
C ASP A 856 -8.21 6.69 -3.30
N LEU A 857 -8.53 6.30 -4.54
CA LEU A 857 -7.99 5.09 -5.17
C LEU A 857 -6.47 5.08 -5.28
N ALA A 858 -5.85 6.26 -5.42
CA ALA A 858 -4.41 6.46 -5.50
C ALA A 858 -3.71 6.72 -4.15
N GLY A 859 -4.46 6.79 -3.05
CA GLY A 859 -3.88 7.14 -1.74
C GLY A 859 -3.21 8.52 -1.73
N VAL A 860 -3.82 9.49 -2.40
CA VAL A 860 -3.37 10.88 -2.47
C VAL A 860 -4.18 11.73 -1.50
N SER A 861 -3.50 12.34 -0.53
CA SER A 861 -4.12 13.27 0.42
C SER A 861 -4.44 14.60 -0.27
N ILE A 862 -5.69 15.05 -0.11
CA ILE A 862 -6.13 16.35 -0.59
C ILE A 862 -5.90 17.39 0.52
N PRO A 863 -5.16 18.48 0.27
CA PRO A 863 -4.95 19.54 1.26
C PRO A 863 -6.27 20.11 1.77
N GLU A 864 -6.34 20.49 3.06
CA GLU A 864 -7.59 20.90 3.72
C GLU A 864 -8.28 22.11 3.05
N ASP A 865 -7.49 23.08 2.56
CA ASP A 865 -7.97 24.27 1.86
C ASP A 865 -8.57 23.96 0.47
N VAL A 866 -8.17 22.83 -0.12
CA VAL A 866 -8.73 22.28 -1.36
C VAL A 866 -9.90 21.35 -1.04
N ALA A 867 -9.80 20.53 0.01
CA ALA A 867 -10.85 19.61 0.44
C ALA A 867 -12.14 20.35 0.79
N GLY A 868 -12.05 21.47 1.51
CA GLY A 868 -13.20 22.32 1.84
C GLY A 868 -13.87 22.98 0.63
N LYS A 869 -13.27 22.88 -0.56
CA LYS A 869 -13.76 23.42 -1.83
C LYS A 869 -14.34 22.36 -2.76
N ILE A 870 -14.07 21.08 -2.53
CA ILE A 870 -14.56 19.99 -3.37
C ILE A 870 -16.02 19.71 -3.03
N GLU A 871 -16.88 19.63 -4.04
CA GLU A 871 -18.30 19.27 -3.90
C GLU A 871 -18.55 17.79 -4.23
N GLY A 872 -17.60 17.16 -4.92
CA GLY A 872 -17.57 15.74 -5.21
C GLY A 872 -17.41 14.86 -3.98
N ARG A 873 -17.91 13.63 -4.07
CA ARG A 873 -17.77 12.59 -3.04
C ARG A 873 -16.99 11.42 -3.61
N SER A 874 -16.04 10.86 -2.87
CA SER A 874 -15.35 9.64 -3.33
C SER A 874 -16.34 8.47 -3.37
N PHE A 875 -16.43 7.80 -4.52
CA PHE A 875 -17.15 6.54 -4.68
C PHE A 875 -16.22 5.33 -4.75
N ALA A 876 -14.96 5.47 -4.32
CA ALA A 876 -13.94 4.42 -4.40
C ALA A 876 -14.39 3.07 -3.79
N LEU A 877 -15.12 3.12 -2.68
CA LEU A 877 -15.68 1.92 -2.05
C LEU A 877 -16.76 1.25 -2.91
N LEU A 878 -17.62 2.02 -3.58
CA LEU A 878 -18.68 1.50 -4.44
C LEU A 878 -18.10 0.81 -5.68
N VAL A 879 -17.12 1.43 -6.35
CA VAL A 879 -16.44 0.77 -7.48
C VAL A 879 -15.65 -0.46 -7.06
N ARG A 880 -15.17 -0.55 -5.82
CA ARG A 880 -14.56 -1.78 -5.27
C ARG A 880 -15.59 -2.87 -4.89
N GLY A 881 -16.87 -2.65 -5.17
CA GLY A 881 -17.96 -3.61 -4.93
C GLY A 881 -18.51 -3.59 -3.49
N ALA A 882 -18.19 -2.57 -2.69
CA ALA A 882 -18.77 -2.44 -1.36
C ALA A 882 -20.26 -2.13 -1.46
N ARG A 883 -21.07 -2.88 -0.70
CA ARG A 883 -22.52 -2.65 -0.60
C ARG A 883 -22.81 -1.66 0.54
N ILE A 884 -22.44 -0.40 0.31
CA ILE A 884 -22.70 0.70 1.24
C ILE A 884 -23.79 1.62 0.68
N GLY A 885 -24.50 2.32 1.56
CA GLY A 885 -25.43 3.37 1.12
C GLY A 885 -24.67 4.49 0.41
N TRP A 886 -25.23 4.99 -0.69
CA TRP A 886 -24.79 6.22 -1.32
C TRP A 886 -25.78 7.32 -0.94
N PRO A 887 -25.42 8.24 -0.02
CA PRO A 887 -26.33 9.28 0.42
C PRO A 887 -26.75 10.14 -0.76
N ASP A 888 -28.04 10.43 -0.83
CA ASP A 888 -28.60 11.31 -1.83
C ASP A 888 -28.03 12.73 -1.71
N ARG A 889 -28.13 13.51 -2.79
CA ARG A 889 -27.86 14.95 -2.79
C ARG A 889 -28.52 15.64 -3.97
N PRO A 890 -28.83 16.94 -3.85
CA PRO A 890 -29.12 17.76 -5.00
C PRO A 890 -27.89 17.84 -5.91
N LEU A 891 -28.05 17.41 -7.16
CA LEU A 891 -27.07 17.52 -8.22
C LEU A 891 -27.61 18.49 -9.27
N VAL A 892 -27.00 19.67 -9.33
CA VAL A 892 -27.37 20.70 -10.30
C VAL A 892 -26.66 20.46 -11.64
N THR A 893 -27.37 20.74 -12.71
CA THR A 893 -26.85 20.85 -14.06
C THR A 893 -27.37 22.14 -14.66
N HIS A 894 -26.48 22.98 -15.18
CA HIS A 894 -26.88 24.14 -15.97
C HIS A 894 -26.10 24.15 -17.27
N VAL A 895 -26.79 24.23 -18.42
CA VAL A 895 -26.12 24.15 -19.74
C VAL A 895 -25.07 25.24 -19.95
N GLY A 896 -25.17 26.37 -19.24
CA GLY A 896 -24.41 27.54 -19.59
C GLY A 896 -24.89 28.12 -20.93
N ARG A 897 -23.99 28.81 -21.63
CA ARG A 897 -24.21 29.29 -23.02
C ARG A 897 -25.20 30.44 -23.21
N TRP A 898 -25.06 31.46 -22.37
CA TRP A 898 -25.63 32.79 -22.63
C TRP A 898 -24.55 33.74 -23.18
N ASP A 899 -24.97 34.87 -23.75
CA ASP A 899 -24.03 35.91 -24.19
C ASP A 899 -23.24 36.48 -23.00
N ARG A 900 -22.11 37.15 -23.22
CA ARG A 900 -21.38 37.79 -22.11
C ARG A 900 -22.29 38.77 -21.34
N ARG A 901 -22.12 38.83 -20.02
CA ARG A 901 -22.86 39.73 -19.11
C ARG A 901 -24.37 39.48 -19.07
N LYS A 902 -24.79 38.24 -19.31
CA LYS A 902 -26.20 37.81 -19.34
C LYS A 902 -26.52 36.70 -18.34
N ALA A 903 -25.64 36.48 -17.35
CA ALA A 903 -25.85 35.49 -16.30
C ALA A 903 -27.17 35.73 -15.55
N ALA A 904 -27.40 36.96 -15.07
CA ALA A 904 -28.62 37.32 -14.33
C ALA A 904 -29.92 37.03 -15.11
N ASP A 905 -29.88 37.22 -16.44
CA ASP A 905 -31.03 36.97 -17.33
C ASP A 905 -31.22 35.49 -17.67
N SER A 906 -30.29 34.62 -17.27
CA SER A 906 -30.20 33.22 -17.72
C SER A 906 -30.35 32.20 -16.59
N ALA A 907 -30.75 32.65 -15.39
CA ALA A 907 -30.80 31.84 -14.17
C ALA A 907 -31.58 30.54 -14.29
N TYR A 908 -32.58 30.43 -15.18
CA TYR A 908 -33.40 29.22 -15.35
C TYR A 908 -33.26 28.63 -16.77
N ARG A 909 -32.26 29.07 -17.53
CA ARG A 909 -32.11 28.71 -18.94
C ARG A 909 -31.45 27.35 -19.06
N ASN A 910 -32.24 26.34 -19.42
CA ASN A 910 -31.73 24.99 -19.65
C ASN A 910 -30.96 24.46 -18.45
N CYS A 911 -31.65 24.39 -17.30
CA CYS A 911 -31.10 23.87 -16.06
C CYS A 911 -31.91 22.70 -15.54
N ARG A 912 -31.30 21.96 -14.63
CA ARG A 912 -31.85 20.80 -13.96
C ARG A 912 -31.28 20.69 -12.56
N ILE A 913 -32.08 20.17 -11.64
CA ILE A 913 -31.61 19.67 -10.35
C ILE A 913 -32.19 18.27 -10.12
N ARG A 914 -31.32 17.32 -9.76
CA ARG A 914 -31.70 15.93 -9.47
C ARG A 914 -31.41 15.60 -8.02
N GLU A 915 -32.39 15.05 -7.32
CA GLU A 915 -32.23 14.46 -5.99
C GLU A 915 -33.07 13.18 -5.96
N GLY A 916 -32.41 12.05 -5.71
CA GLY A 916 -33.03 10.74 -5.67
C GLY A 916 -33.64 10.35 -7.01
N GLN A 917 -34.92 9.98 -6.97
CA GLN A 917 -35.70 9.67 -8.18
C GLN A 917 -36.15 10.93 -8.93
N TRP A 918 -36.10 12.11 -8.33
CA TRP A 918 -36.71 13.32 -8.85
C TRP A 918 -35.74 14.12 -9.71
N SER A 919 -36.20 14.54 -10.90
CA SER A 919 -35.48 15.39 -11.84
C SER A 919 -36.35 16.60 -12.15
N LEU A 920 -35.98 17.77 -11.62
CA LEU A 920 -36.66 19.03 -11.88
C LEU A 920 -35.92 19.79 -12.98
N VAL A 921 -36.59 20.14 -14.08
CA VAL A 921 -35.98 20.70 -15.30
C VAL A 921 -36.65 22.01 -15.69
N ASN A 922 -35.87 22.99 -16.13
CA ASN A 922 -36.34 24.24 -16.71
C ASN A 922 -35.65 24.54 -18.04
N VAL A 923 -36.42 24.58 -19.11
CA VAL A 923 -35.94 24.97 -20.44
C VAL A 923 -36.60 26.26 -20.95
N LYS A 924 -37.55 26.81 -20.18
CA LYS A 924 -38.33 28.00 -20.56
C LYS A 924 -37.72 29.30 -19.99
N ASN A 925 -36.69 29.19 -19.14
CA ASN A 925 -36.02 30.30 -18.50
C ASN A 925 -36.96 31.21 -17.70
N ARG A 926 -37.86 30.61 -16.90
CA ARG A 926 -38.75 31.33 -15.98
C ARG A 926 -38.91 30.57 -14.67
N PRO A 927 -38.96 31.24 -13.50
CA PRO A 927 -38.99 30.59 -12.19
C PRO A 927 -40.23 29.71 -11.94
N ASP A 928 -41.33 29.94 -12.67
CA ASP A 928 -42.60 29.22 -12.54
C ASP A 928 -42.77 28.06 -13.54
N ALA A 929 -41.76 27.81 -14.38
CA ALA A 929 -41.88 26.96 -15.56
C ALA A 929 -41.14 25.62 -15.43
N TRP A 930 -41.11 25.06 -14.21
CA TRP A 930 -40.51 23.77 -13.91
C TRP A 930 -41.34 22.60 -14.42
N GLU A 931 -40.64 21.58 -14.92
CA GLU A 931 -41.17 20.25 -15.24
C GLU A 931 -40.50 19.25 -14.29
N LEU A 932 -41.26 18.33 -13.69
CA LEU A 932 -40.75 17.33 -12.74
C LEU A 932 -40.92 15.94 -13.31
N TYR A 933 -39.88 15.12 -13.23
CA TYR A 933 -39.90 13.74 -13.71
C TYR A 933 -39.47 12.76 -12.61
N ASP A 934 -40.21 11.66 -12.48
CA ASP A 934 -39.79 10.50 -11.70
C ASP A 934 -38.90 9.61 -12.58
N ILE A 935 -37.58 9.72 -12.42
CA ILE A 935 -36.60 9.00 -13.24
C ILE A 935 -36.65 7.49 -13.03
N ALA A 936 -37.14 7.01 -11.88
CA ALA A 936 -37.27 5.57 -11.64
C ALA A 936 -38.42 4.97 -12.46
N ALA A 937 -39.55 5.68 -12.56
CA ALA A 937 -40.71 5.25 -13.34
C ALA A 937 -40.64 5.66 -14.82
N ASP A 938 -40.02 6.80 -15.11
CA ASP A 938 -39.88 7.39 -16.43
C ASP A 938 -38.43 7.84 -16.70
N PRO A 939 -37.52 6.88 -16.99
CA PRO A 939 -36.14 7.20 -17.36
C PRO A 939 -36.02 8.10 -18.61
N GLY A 940 -37.08 8.18 -19.42
CA GLY A 940 -37.11 8.94 -20.67
C GLY A 940 -37.54 10.39 -20.51
N GLU A 941 -37.95 10.84 -19.31
CA GLU A 941 -38.42 12.22 -19.04
C GLU A 941 -39.53 12.66 -20.02
N LYS A 942 -40.55 11.81 -20.16
CA LYS A 942 -41.71 11.96 -21.05
C LYS A 942 -42.94 12.52 -20.34
N THR A 943 -43.14 12.19 -19.06
CA THR A 943 -44.34 12.54 -18.30
C THR A 943 -43.98 13.51 -17.18
N ASP A 944 -44.35 14.77 -17.37
CA ASP A 944 -44.24 15.80 -16.34
C ASP A 944 -45.29 15.56 -15.24
N VAL A 945 -44.82 15.35 -14.01
CA VAL A 945 -45.62 15.09 -12.80
C VAL A 945 -45.54 16.24 -11.79
N ALA A 946 -45.16 17.44 -12.23
CA ALA A 946 -44.99 18.61 -11.35
C ALA A 946 -46.29 19.01 -10.63
N LYS A 947 -47.45 18.80 -11.25
CA LYS A 947 -48.76 19.16 -10.64
C LYS A 947 -49.16 18.20 -9.52
N GLU A 948 -48.71 16.96 -9.62
CA GLU A 948 -48.97 15.87 -8.69
C GLU A 948 -48.06 15.93 -7.46
N HIS A 949 -46.87 16.52 -7.59
CA HIS A 949 -45.85 16.63 -6.53
C HIS A 949 -45.36 18.07 -6.29
N PRO A 950 -46.25 19.02 -5.93
CA PRO A 950 -45.91 20.44 -5.79
C PRO A 950 -44.93 20.73 -4.63
N ASP A 951 -44.89 19.86 -3.62
CA ASP A 951 -43.96 19.90 -2.50
C ASP A 951 -42.52 19.58 -2.93
N VAL A 952 -42.35 18.56 -3.78
CA VAL A 952 -41.05 18.20 -4.37
C VAL A 952 -40.54 19.32 -5.28
N VAL A 953 -41.41 19.89 -6.13
CA VAL A 953 -41.08 21.05 -6.98
C VAL A 953 -40.59 22.21 -6.13
N LYS A 954 -41.32 22.55 -5.06
CA LYS A 954 -40.97 23.66 -4.18
C LYS A 954 -39.61 23.45 -3.51
N HIS A 955 -39.34 22.25 -3.01
CA HIS A 955 -38.06 21.89 -2.38
C HIS A 955 -36.90 22.02 -3.37
N LEU A 956 -36.97 21.34 -4.50
CA LEU A 956 -35.90 21.32 -5.49
C LEU A 956 -35.67 22.69 -6.15
N ALA A 957 -36.72 23.47 -6.39
CA ALA A 957 -36.58 24.84 -6.87
C ALA A 957 -35.86 25.74 -5.85
N ALA A 958 -36.14 25.58 -4.55
CA ALA A 958 -35.45 26.33 -3.51
C ALA A 958 -33.97 25.95 -3.39
N GLU A 959 -33.64 24.65 -3.49
CA GLU A 959 -32.25 24.18 -3.55
C GLU A 959 -31.51 24.72 -4.79
N TYR A 960 -32.19 24.75 -5.93
CA TYR A 960 -31.64 25.34 -7.16
C TYR A 960 -31.38 26.84 -7.00
N ASP A 961 -32.33 27.60 -6.46
CA ASP A 961 -32.18 29.05 -6.26
C ASP A 961 -31.05 29.37 -5.28
N ALA A 962 -30.94 28.60 -4.19
CA ALA A 962 -29.85 28.72 -3.23
C ALA A 962 -28.50 28.45 -3.90
N TRP A 963 -28.40 27.38 -4.69
CA TRP A 963 -27.23 27.09 -5.49
C TRP A 963 -26.91 28.24 -6.46
N TRP A 964 -27.88 28.72 -7.24
CA TRP A 964 -27.68 29.77 -8.24
C TRP A 964 -27.14 31.07 -7.63
N GLN A 965 -27.69 31.49 -6.48
CA GLN A 965 -27.20 32.65 -5.75
C GLN A 965 -25.77 32.44 -5.24
N SER A 966 -25.49 31.24 -4.73
CA SER A 966 -24.19 30.93 -4.15
C SER A 966 -23.05 30.86 -5.17
N VAL A 967 -23.32 30.56 -6.46
CA VAL A 967 -22.29 30.47 -7.50
C VAL A 967 -21.95 31.81 -8.17
N GLN A 968 -22.76 32.86 -7.96
CA GLN A 968 -22.53 34.18 -8.60
C GLN A 968 -21.10 34.73 -8.39
N PRO A 969 -20.51 34.67 -7.18
CA PRO A 969 -19.15 35.17 -6.97
C PRO A 969 -18.07 34.40 -7.74
N ASP A 970 -18.36 33.15 -8.13
CA ASP A 970 -17.42 32.28 -8.82
C ASP A 970 -17.45 32.45 -10.35
N LEU A 971 -18.40 33.23 -10.89
CA LEU A 971 -18.53 33.53 -12.33
C LEU A 971 -17.47 34.54 -12.82
N VAL A 972 -16.21 34.32 -12.45
CA VAL A 972 -15.09 35.24 -12.62
C VAL A 972 -14.79 35.62 -14.07
N ASN A 973 -15.31 34.85 -15.04
CA ASN A 973 -15.11 35.08 -16.48
C ASN A 973 -16.25 35.87 -17.15
N GLU A 974 -17.35 36.17 -16.44
CA GLU A 974 -18.55 36.77 -17.06
C GLU A 974 -18.26 38.14 -17.71
N ASP A 975 -17.34 38.89 -17.12
CA ASP A 975 -16.99 40.25 -17.54
C ASP A 975 -15.60 40.40 -18.18
N LEU A 976 -14.80 39.33 -18.24
CA LEU A 976 -13.41 39.41 -18.73
C LEU A 976 -13.35 39.61 -20.23
N ASP A 977 -12.45 40.48 -20.67
CA ASP A 977 -12.15 40.64 -22.09
C ASP A 977 -11.22 39.54 -22.63
N GLY A 978 -11.40 39.27 -23.92
CA GLY A 978 -10.57 38.35 -24.68
C GLY A 978 -9.24 38.97 -25.09
N PRO A 979 -8.22 38.15 -25.40
CA PRO A 979 -7.05 38.64 -26.11
C PRO A 979 -7.47 39.19 -27.48
N VAL A 980 -6.73 40.20 -27.96
CA VAL A 980 -7.00 40.82 -29.28
C VAL A 980 -6.89 39.81 -30.41
N GLU A 981 -5.95 38.87 -30.29
CA GLU A 981 -5.77 37.76 -31.21
C GLU A 981 -5.74 36.43 -30.48
N ASN A 982 -6.16 35.38 -31.17
CA ASN A 982 -6.19 34.04 -30.62
C ASN A 982 -4.78 33.57 -30.18
N PRO A 983 -4.60 33.06 -28.95
CA PRO A 983 -3.28 32.68 -28.43
C PRO A 983 -2.56 31.62 -29.25
N PHE A 984 -3.28 30.61 -29.78
CA PHE A 984 -2.70 29.57 -30.63
C PHE A 984 -2.27 30.13 -31.99
N LYS A 985 -3.08 31.02 -32.59
CA LYS A 985 -2.70 31.73 -33.82
C LYS A 985 -1.44 32.56 -33.61
N VAL A 986 -1.36 33.33 -32.53
CA VAL A 986 -0.18 34.14 -32.19
C VAL A 986 1.04 33.25 -32.01
N ALA A 987 0.91 32.14 -31.28
CA ALA A 987 2.00 31.19 -31.06
C ALA A 987 2.43 30.50 -32.37
N TYR A 988 1.48 30.21 -33.27
CA TYR A 988 1.76 29.58 -34.57
C TYR A 988 2.52 30.54 -35.47
N VAL A 989 2.04 31.77 -35.61
CA VAL A 989 2.66 32.83 -36.43
C VAL A 989 4.06 33.15 -35.92
N ARG A 990 4.26 33.17 -34.60
CA ARG A 990 5.59 33.34 -34.00
C ARG A 990 6.56 32.24 -34.42
N GLN A 991 6.09 31.01 -34.61
CA GLN A 991 6.95 29.87 -34.93
C GLN A 991 7.17 29.67 -36.43
N PHE A 992 6.16 29.91 -37.27
CA PHE A 992 6.21 29.61 -38.71
C PHE A 992 6.09 30.82 -39.63
N GLY A 993 5.83 32.01 -39.09
CA GLY A 993 5.43 33.18 -39.86
C GLY A 993 3.93 33.22 -40.15
N PRO A 994 3.45 34.33 -40.75
CA PRO A 994 2.03 34.52 -41.09
C PRO A 994 1.49 33.52 -42.11
#